data_AF-A0A9D7XHJ5-F1
#
_entry.id   AF-A0A9D7XHJ5-F1
#
_cell.length_a   1.000
_cell.length_b   1.000
_cell.length_c   1.000
_cell.angle_alpha   90.00
_cell.angle_beta   90.00
_cell.angle_gamma   90.00
#
_symmetry.space_group_name_H-M   'P 1'
#
loop_
_entity.id
_entity.type
_entity.pdbx_description
1 polymer ?
#
loop_
_entity_poly.entity_id
_entity_poly.type
_entity_poly.pdbx_seq_one_letter_code
_entity_poly.pdbx_strand_id
1 'polypeptide(L)'
;MKISLLLSFFAFLAFSVFNMTPKQTITDRNYPEYLSYWKEVEQFQAQGLIDDALLKIEFIYKLAIQDVNHPQIYKCLLSIEALQFQKDEAGQQGIILRLEKSLKDLKEPSASLLKSVLGQLYFNFNQYGYGRNAKTNIVGEEQDTADINTWSPSKMIAKANDYYLQSIQNTSLDKESIKDYDAILHYQKDSLIRPSLYDLLLYRAIDHFKNSTTQLSDFNVSIPKEIQFANLNDFLKADVKSHQVFLLYQDVLKKNKTNNNIEALIDANLNRLKYAHSLNVSNLDQALYLNALMDCFQEHKKNDEAAQVLIEIANYYMSMGVQEMNNSLGDQKTNLIKVDSICNDLIKLYPKSNWLSQANLLKQNIRTQNLKVSIEDVYLIQKPIKFLLAHRNISNAFFRLYKMPFHSVNDSYEVNQDNLEEQLKKFSLVKEWEETWPGSSDFMEHSVELKMDGLKSGQYYLMVNNSKDITSANVLQGGAFQVSNLASIKYQMDNQFDKIIVVNRDKGAPIKGAKVVFFESTNRGYRSSPDYKIFETKITDADGMVLIPRREQLSYYVSLKDDLLLTQDWLYNMRYPNDSKPTVQYQFFTDRSIYRPGQIVYFKILATINDKDQLPKIKTAQKFVVQLINPNGQEVSKVNLVTNAFGSAQGSFVLPNSGLNGSFNLVADQYRGSQSIQVEEYKRPNFEILFDTLKSELKLGQVLHVTGKVQSYNGIPVANAVIKYRINKSLFMPYYPCWSYYMRFPETKEQIDFGQIVADEEGRFEVSFIPKNDDNPNQLKPIHHYSVEVDATDLNGETHSQSKGFDISEQSIFISTNLKPYFLDSNLKSIEIKLNNIEHIPISADIHVKLFALQVPKNHLRSRYWAKPDVMKYSQAEFKSFFPNDIYDKEDQMDQWKEISTVLDQNFSSASVFKIDFLKLLKQGAYKIIIEATKENGAIEKLTEYTIVYDKNSKNSSLKPYVLSQQEILEPNSKALFTALSMDEDYHMLIQYSSRSHNELNWKRSLKILCMNIRFKKQIVEGFS
;
A
#
# COMPACT_ATOMS: atom_id res chain seq x y z
N MET A 1 -28.26 20.62 3.09
CA MET A 1 -27.79 19.23 3.27
C MET A 1 -28.81 18.17 2.83
N LYS A 2 -30.12 18.27 3.16
CA LYS A 2 -31.13 17.27 2.76
C LYS A 2 -31.39 17.16 1.24
N ILE A 3 -31.25 18.25 0.47
CA ILE A 3 -31.48 18.26 -0.99
C ILE A 3 -30.31 17.65 -1.79
N SER A 4 -29.06 17.76 -1.34
CA SER A 4 -27.91 17.16 -2.04
C SER A 4 -27.79 15.65 -1.77
N LEU A 5 -28.26 15.17 -0.61
CA LEU A 5 -28.44 13.74 -0.31
C LEU A 5 -29.59 13.11 -1.12
N LEU A 6 -30.64 13.90 -1.41
CA LEU A 6 -31.76 13.51 -2.27
C LEU A 6 -31.32 13.29 -3.73
N LEU A 7 -30.57 14.25 -4.29
CA LEU A 7 -30.01 14.13 -5.65
C LEU A 7 -29.00 12.98 -5.76
N SER A 8 -28.21 12.70 -4.72
CA SER A 8 -27.29 11.57 -4.72
C SER A 8 -28.00 10.21 -4.63
N PHE A 9 -29.15 10.10 -3.95
CA PHE A 9 -29.91 8.84 -3.86
C PHE A 9 -30.84 8.63 -5.05
N PHE A 10 -31.41 9.70 -5.62
CA PHE A 10 -32.08 9.64 -6.93
C PHE A 10 -31.07 9.29 -8.02
N ALA A 11 -29.86 9.85 -7.96
CA ALA A 11 -28.73 9.40 -8.77
C ALA A 11 -28.25 8.00 -8.40
N PHE A 12 -28.60 7.41 -7.24
CA PHE A 12 -28.18 6.06 -6.83
C PHE A 12 -29.17 4.98 -7.30
N LEU A 13 -30.48 5.21 -7.16
CA LEU A 13 -31.53 4.40 -7.77
C LEU A 13 -31.48 4.53 -9.31
N ALA A 14 -31.26 5.74 -9.82
CA ALA A 14 -30.98 5.95 -11.23
C ALA A 14 -29.58 5.44 -11.64
N PHE A 15 -28.53 5.44 -10.82
CA PHE A 15 -27.25 4.78 -11.18
C PHE A 15 -27.38 3.26 -11.21
N SER A 16 -28.22 2.69 -10.33
CA SER A 16 -28.44 1.24 -10.26
C SER A 16 -29.31 0.68 -11.39
N VAL A 17 -30.00 1.56 -12.14
CA VAL A 17 -30.92 1.19 -13.24
C VAL A 17 -30.53 1.87 -14.57
N PHE A 18 -29.84 3.00 -14.56
CA PHE A 18 -29.48 3.84 -15.72
C PHE A 18 -28.04 4.35 -15.61
N ASN A 19 -27.08 3.54 -16.06
CA ASN A 19 -25.86 4.13 -16.62
C ASN A 19 -26.22 4.70 -18.00
N MET A 20 -26.36 6.04 -18.08
CA MET A 20 -25.93 6.93 -19.17
C MET A 20 -26.83 8.18 -19.29
N THR A 21 -26.25 9.36 -19.09
CA THR A 21 -26.70 10.63 -19.68
C THR A 21 -25.47 11.32 -20.28
N PRO A 22 -25.56 12.07 -21.41
CA PRO A 22 -26.52 13.15 -21.61
C PRO A 22 -27.35 13.14 -22.91
N LYS A 23 -28.55 13.73 -22.81
CA LYS A 23 -29.39 14.36 -23.85
C LYS A 23 -29.44 13.68 -25.23
N GLN A 24 -30.45 12.85 -25.45
CA GLN A 24 -31.26 12.85 -26.69
C GLN A 24 -32.58 12.11 -26.47
N THR A 25 -33.60 12.52 -27.22
CA THR A 25 -35.03 12.19 -27.16
C THR A 25 -35.38 10.72 -26.92
N ILE A 26 -36.19 10.48 -25.89
CA ILE A 26 -36.87 9.22 -25.58
C ILE A 26 -37.80 8.88 -26.75
N THR A 27 -37.62 7.71 -27.38
CA THR A 27 -38.60 7.15 -28.32
C THR A 27 -39.12 5.85 -27.73
N ASP A 28 -40.33 5.84 -27.19
CA ASP A 28 -41.12 4.62 -27.05
C ASP A 28 -41.66 4.34 -28.46
N ARG A 29 -40.93 3.51 -29.24
CA ARG A 29 -41.23 3.34 -30.68
C ARG A 29 -42.59 2.69 -30.93
N ASN A 30 -43.15 2.01 -29.93
CA ASN A 30 -44.38 1.22 -30.08
C ASN A 30 -45.59 1.89 -29.40
N TYR A 31 -45.40 2.78 -28.42
CA TYR A 31 -46.50 3.44 -27.71
C TYR A 31 -46.27 4.95 -27.46
N PRO A 32 -46.47 5.83 -28.47
CA PRO A 32 -46.17 7.26 -28.37
C PRO A 32 -46.97 8.01 -27.29
N GLU A 33 -48.12 7.46 -26.86
CA GLU A 33 -48.96 8.05 -25.81
C GLU A 33 -48.25 8.06 -24.44
N TYR A 34 -47.47 7.02 -24.12
CA TYR A 34 -46.70 6.95 -22.87
C TYR A 34 -45.65 8.07 -22.79
N LEU A 35 -45.07 8.49 -23.92
CA LEU A 35 -44.13 9.62 -23.95
C LEU A 35 -44.78 10.92 -23.47
N SER A 36 -46.05 11.13 -23.82
CA SER A 36 -46.79 12.31 -23.37
C SER A 36 -47.06 12.26 -21.86
N TYR A 37 -47.46 11.08 -21.36
CA TYR A 37 -47.71 10.89 -19.93
C TYR A 37 -46.44 11.01 -19.08
N TRP A 38 -45.31 10.47 -19.54
CA TRP A 38 -44.03 10.63 -18.84
C TRP A 38 -43.51 12.07 -18.87
N LYS A 39 -43.78 12.85 -19.93
CA LYS A 39 -43.49 14.30 -19.93
C LYS A 39 -44.29 15.05 -18.88
N GLU A 40 -45.55 14.69 -18.66
CA GLU A 40 -46.35 15.26 -17.56
C GLU A 40 -45.76 14.90 -16.19
N VAL A 41 -45.32 13.65 -16.00
CA VAL A 41 -44.63 13.22 -14.77
C VAL A 41 -43.36 14.05 -14.55
N GLU A 42 -42.52 14.23 -15.57
CA GLU A 42 -41.31 15.05 -15.50
C GLU A 42 -41.63 16.52 -15.17
N GLN A 43 -42.72 17.07 -15.71
CA GLN A 43 -43.17 18.42 -15.38
C GLN A 43 -43.61 18.55 -13.93
N PHE A 44 -44.41 17.60 -13.41
CA PHE A 44 -44.80 17.59 -12.00
C PHE A 44 -43.59 17.46 -11.07
N GLN A 45 -42.62 16.60 -11.41
CA GLN A 45 -41.37 16.46 -10.65
C GLN A 45 -40.53 17.75 -10.66
N ALA A 46 -40.40 18.40 -11.82
CA ALA A 46 -39.68 19.67 -11.94
C ALA A 46 -40.33 20.81 -11.14
N GLN A 47 -41.65 20.75 -10.94
CA GLN A 47 -42.42 21.70 -10.13
C GLN A 47 -42.49 21.33 -8.63
N GLY A 48 -41.94 20.17 -8.23
CA GLY A 48 -42.01 19.68 -6.84
C GLY A 48 -43.37 19.08 -6.44
N LEU A 49 -44.25 18.82 -7.41
CA LEU A 49 -45.60 18.26 -7.22
C LEU A 49 -45.55 16.74 -7.16
N ILE A 50 -45.04 16.19 -6.04
CA ILE A 50 -44.78 14.75 -5.89
C ILE A 50 -46.07 13.92 -5.90
N ASP A 51 -47.17 14.40 -5.29
CA ASP A 51 -48.46 13.68 -5.30
C ASP A 51 -49.08 13.58 -6.69
N ASP A 52 -49.03 14.67 -7.46
CA ASP A 52 -49.52 14.69 -8.84
C ASP A 52 -48.68 13.78 -9.75
N ALA A 53 -47.35 13.78 -9.55
CA ALA A 53 -46.45 12.85 -10.23
C ALA A 53 -46.78 11.38 -9.88
N LEU A 54 -47.03 11.06 -8.61
CA LEU A 54 -47.41 9.71 -8.16
C LEU A 54 -48.75 9.26 -8.77
N LEU A 55 -49.78 10.11 -8.72
CA LEU A 55 -51.09 9.81 -9.32
C LEU A 55 -50.98 9.56 -10.82
N LYS A 56 -50.15 10.36 -11.52
CA LYS A 56 -49.91 10.16 -12.95
C LYS A 56 -49.15 8.86 -13.22
N ILE A 57 -48.15 8.49 -12.41
CA ILE A 57 -47.45 7.20 -12.57
C ILE A 57 -48.39 6.02 -12.25
N GLU A 58 -49.26 6.11 -11.25
CA GLU A 58 -50.28 5.08 -10.96
C GLU A 58 -51.27 4.90 -12.12
N PHE A 59 -51.65 6.00 -12.79
CA PHE A 59 -52.43 5.95 -14.01
C PHE A 59 -51.68 5.20 -15.12
N ILE A 60 -50.40 5.55 -15.37
CA ILE A 60 -49.55 4.88 -16.36
C ILE A 60 -49.40 3.39 -16.01
N TYR A 61 -49.25 3.04 -14.73
CA TYR A 61 -49.11 1.67 -14.26
C TYR A 61 -50.36 0.82 -14.57
N LYS A 62 -51.56 1.35 -14.30
CA LYS A 62 -52.82 0.67 -14.61
C LYS A 62 -52.99 0.46 -16.11
N LEU A 63 -52.65 1.47 -16.91
CA LEU A 63 -52.66 1.37 -18.37
C LEU A 63 -51.66 0.32 -18.87
N ALA A 64 -50.45 0.32 -18.34
CA ALA A 64 -49.41 -0.63 -18.71
C ALA A 64 -49.78 -2.08 -18.37
N ILE A 65 -50.51 -2.32 -17.27
CA ILE A 65 -51.07 -3.65 -16.96
C ILE A 65 -52.12 -4.07 -18.00
N GLN A 66 -53.01 -3.16 -18.39
CA GLN A 66 -54.05 -3.43 -19.39
C GLN A 66 -53.44 -3.73 -20.77
N ASP A 67 -52.42 -2.97 -21.15
CA ASP A 67 -51.70 -3.10 -22.41
C ASP A 67 -50.70 -4.26 -22.41
N VAL A 68 -50.46 -4.90 -21.26
CA VAL A 68 -49.41 -5.91 -21.07
C VAL A 68 -48.02 -5.36 -21.45
N ASN A 69 -47.78 -4.07 -21.17
CA ASN A 69 -46.54 -3.38 -21.49
C ASN A 69 -45.52 -3.52 -20.35
N HIS A 70 -44.83 -4.66 -20.33
CA HIS A 70 -43.88 -5.03 -19.27
C HIS A 70 -42.76 -4.01 -18.97
N PRO A 71 -42.12 -3.36 -19.98
CA PRO A 71 -41.17 -2.27 -19.73
C PRO A 71 -41.79 -1.11 -18.94
N GLN A 72 -43.01 -0.71 -19.29
CA GLN A 72 -43.73 0.39 -18.62
C GLN A 72 -44.22 -0.01 -17.22
N ILE A 73 -44.73 -1.23 -17.05
CA ILE A 73 -45.09 -1.81 -15.73
C ILE A 73 -43.88 -1.71 -14.79
N TYR A 74 -42.72 -2.17 -15.25
CA TYR A 74 -41.49 -2.14 -14.46
C TYR A 74 -41.00 -0.71 -14.18
N LYS A 75 -41.01 0.17 -15.19
CA LYS A 75 -40.64 1.59 -15.03
C LYS A 75 -41.50 2.29 -13.98
N CYS A 76 -42.80 2.04 -14.00
CA CYS A 76 -43.74 2.62 -13.05
C CYS A 76 -43.46 2.15 -11.62
N LEU A 77 -43.24 0.84 -11.39
CA LEU A 77 -42.94 0.30 -10.06
C LEU A 77 -41.72 0.98 -9.43
N LEU A 78 -40.63 1.10 -10.18
CA LEU A 78 -39.42 1.76 -9.68
C LEU A 78 -39.61 3.26 -9.46
N SER A 79 -40.37 3.92 -10.34
CA SER A 79 -40.64 5.36 -10.24
C SER A 79 -41.55 5.71 -9.06
N ILE A 80 -42.53 4.84 -8.75
CA ILE A 80 -43.39 4.96 -7.57
C ILE A 80 -42.52 4.90 -6.31
N GLU A 81 -41.67 3.88 -6.17
CA GLU A 81 -40.83 3.72 -4.99
C GLU A 81 -39.79 4.85 -4.85
N ALA A 82 -39.22 5.33 -5.96
CA ALA A 82 -38.30 6.46 -5.95
C ALA A 82 -38.95 7.77 -5.44
N LEU A 83 -40.23 7.98 -5.74
CA LEU A 83 -40.99 9.13 -5.24
C LEU A 83 -41.51 8.92 -3.82
N GLN A 84 -41.98 7.71 -3.48
CA GLN A 84 -42.43 7.36 -2.13
C GLN A 84 -41.30 7.46 -1.11
N PHE A 85 -40.07 7.11 -1.49
CA PHE A 85 -38.89 7.28 -0.63
C PHE A 85 -38.69 8.73 -0.14
N GLN A 86 -39.15 9.74 -0.89
CA GLN A 86 -39.08 11.13 -0.45
C GLN A 86 -40.01 11.45 0.73
N LYS A 87 -40.99 10.58 0.98
CA LYS A 87 -42.03 10.71 2.01
C LYS A 87 -41.94 9.65 3.11
N ASP A 88 -41.17 8.60 2.90
CA ASP A 88 -41.16 7.41 3.74
C ASP A 88 -40.09 7.47 4.85
N GLU A 89 -40.53 7.47 6.11
CA GLU A 89 -39.65 7.38 7.28
C GLU A 89 -39.02 5.99 7.45
N ALA A 90 -39.57 4.94 6.82
CA ALA A 90 -39.03 3.58 6.84
C ALA A 90 -37.82 3.37 5.91
N GLY A 91 -37.47 4.39 5.11
CA GLY A 91 -36.28 4.39 4.27
C GLY A 91 -36.19 3.22 3.28
N GLN A 92 -34.98 2.67 3.09
CA GLN A 92 -34.70 1.66 2.06
C GLN A 92 -35.39 0.30 2.34
N GLN A 93 -35.71 -0.01 3.60
CA GLN A 93 -36.47 -1.22 3.95
C GLN A 93 -37.92 -1.17 3.47
N GLY A 94 -38.56 0.00 3.58
CA GLY A 94 -39.92 0.20 3.09
C GLY A 94 -40.03 -0.14 1.61
N ILE A 95 -39.05 0.30 0.81
CA ILE A 95 -38.97 0.00 -0.63
C ILE A 95 -38.87 -1.51 -0.88
N ILE A 96 -37.94 -2.19 -0.20
CA ILE A 96 -37.70 -3.63 -0.40
C ILE A 96 -38.99 -4.44 -0.13
N LEU A 97 -39.64 -4.17 1.00
CA LEU A 97 -40.84 -4.90 1.40
C LEU A 97 -42.04 -4.65 0.47
N ARG A 98 -42.20 -3.42 -0.03
CA ARG A 98 -43.28 -3.10 -0.99
C ARG A 98 -43.04 -3.74 -2.35
N LEU A 99 -41.82 -3.68 -2.88
CA LEU A 99 -41.47 -4.34 -4.12
C LEU A 99 -41.59 -5.87 -4.02
N GLU A 100 -41.17 -6.47 -2.89
CA GLU A 100 -41.36 -7.90 -2.64
C GLU A 100 -42.85 -8.28 -2.58
N LYS A 101 -43.70 -7.42 -2.01
CA LYS A 101 -45.15 -7.62 -2.02
C LYS A 101 -45.74 -7.58 -3.44
N SER A 102 -45.26 -6.66 -4.29
CA SER A 102 -45.72 -6.54 -5.68
C SER A 102 -45.42 -7.78 -6.54
N LEU A 103 -44.44 -8.62 -6.17
CA LEU A 103 -44.15 -9.85 -6.91
C LEU A 103 -45.35 -10.81 -7.01
N LYS A 104 -46.28 -10.78 -6.04
CA LYS A 104 -47.45 -11.69 -6.03
C LYS A 104 -48.40 -11.47 -7.20
N ASP A 105 -48.45 -10.24 -7.69
CA ASP A 105 -49.43 -9.80 -8.70
C ASP A 105 -48.79 -9.60 -10.09
N LEU A 106 -47.47 -9.81 -10.20
CA LEU A 106 -46.72 -9.61 -11.44
C LEU A 106 -46.64 -10.87 -12.29
N LYS A 107 -46.90 -10.70 -13.58
CA LYS A 107 -46.65 -11.74 -14.59
C LYS A 107 -45.22 -11.63 -15.12
N GLU A 108 -44.71 -12.75 -15.62
CA GLU A 108 -43.48 -12.76 -16.44
C GLU A 108 -43.70 -11.92 -17.71
N PRO A 109 -42.69 -11.21 -18.20
CA PRO A 109 -41.29 -11.09 -17.71
C PRO A 109 -41.05 -10.09 -16.55
N SER A 110 -42.03 -9.26 -16.18
CA SER A 110 -41.85 -8.23 -15.14
C SER A 110 -41.48 -8.80 -13.77
N ALA A 111 -41.95 -10.01 -13.45
CA ALA A 111 -41.57 -10.71 -12.22
C ALA A 111 -40.06 -11.02 -12.15
N SER A 112 -39.48 -11.57 -13.23
CA SER A 112 -38.04 -11.87 -13.30
C SER A 112 -37.17 -10.60 -13.27
N LEU A 113 -37.60 -9.55 -13.96
CA LEU A 113 -36.96 -8.22 -13.87
C LEU A 113 -36.94 -7.69 -12.44
N LEU A 114 -38.09 -7.74 -11.74
CA LEU A 114 -38.20 -7.24 -10.37
C LEU A 114 -37.37 -8.08 -9.38
N LYS A 115 -37.32 -9.41 -9.54
CA LYS A 115 -36.45 -10.28 -8.74
C LYS A 115 -34.98 -9.87 -8.87
N SER A 116 -34.50 -9.57 -10.08
CA SER A 116 -33.11 -9.11 -10.28
C SER A 116 -32.80 -7.78 -9.57
N VAL A 117 -33.79 -6.87 -9.46
CA VAL A 117 -33.63 -5.62 -8.68
C VAL A 117 -33.69 -5.89 -7.19
N LEU A 118 -34.61 -6.74 -6.73
CA LEU A 118 -34.69 -7.11 -5.32
C LEU A 118 -33.38 -7.72 -4.84
N GLY A 119 -32.75 -8.59 -5.66
CA GLY A 119 -31.40 -9.10 -5.40
C GLY A 119 -30.39 -7.97 -5.15
N GLN A 120 -30.34 -6.98 -6.05
CA GLN A 120 -29.47 -5.81 -5.91
C GLN A 120 -29.79 -4.97 -4.66
N LEU A 121 -31.06 -4.76 -4.36
CA LEU A 121 -31.49 -3.95 -3.22
C LEU A 121 -31.14 -4.61 -1.89
N TYR A 122 -31.35 -5.92 -1.76
CA TYR A 122 -30.93 -6.69 -0.59
C TYR A 122 -29.40 -6.66 -0.42
N PHE A 123 -28.65 -6.82 -1.50
CA PHE A 123 -27.19 -6.73 -1.48
C PHE A 123 -26.70 -5.33 -1.07
N ASN A 124 -27.25 -4.26 -1.66
CA ASN A 124 -26.87 -2.89 -1.32
C ASN A 124 -27.26 -2.53 0.12
N PHE A 125 -28.43 -2.98 0.58
CA PHE A 125 -28.85 -2.73 1.96
C PHE A 125 -27.91 -3.38 2.99
N ASN A 126 -27.20 -4.46 2.62
CA ASN A 126 -26.13 -5.02 3.44
C ASN A 126 -24.89 -4.09 3.51
N GLN A 127 -24.46 -3.54 2.37
CA GLN A 127 -23.19 -2.78 2.26
C GLN A 127 -23.22 -1.40 2.92
N TYR A 128 -24.36 -0.70 2.91
CA TYR A 128 -24.44 0.71 3.35
C TYR A 128 -25.00 0.90 4.78
N GLY A 129 -25.23 -0.18 5.52
CA GLY A 129 -25.66 -0.13 6.92
C GLY A 129 -24.51 0.24 7.86
N TYR A 130 -24.31 1.54 8.15
CA TYR A 130 -23.39 2.00 9.20
C TYR A 130 -23.68 1.22 10.52
N GLY A 131 -22.72 0.39 10.95
CA GLY A 131 -22.80 -0.35 12.21
C GLY A 131 -23.28 -1.81 12.15
N ARG A 132 -23.63 -2.38 10.98
CA ARG A 132 -24.00 -3.81 10.89
C ARG A 132 -22.81 -4.77 10.89
N ASN A 133 -21.65 -4.36 10.40
CA ASN A 133 -20.42 -5.17 10.43
C ASN A 133 -19.89 -5.44 11.86
N ALA A 134 -20.44 -4.77 12.88
CA ALA A 134 -20.12 -5.00 14.29
C ALA A 134 -21.09 -5.97 15.00
N LYS A 135 -22.20 -6.37 14.34
CA LYS A 135 -23.11 -7.38 14.88
C LYS A 135 -22.57 -8.75 14.45
N THR A 136 -21.75 -9.36 15.31
CA THR A 136 -21.37 -10.77 15.19
C THR A 136 -22.62 -11.65 15.10
N ASN A 137 -22.53 -12.76 14.36
CA ASN A 137 -23.55 -13.81 14.29
C ASN A 137 -24.16 -14.04 15.68
N ILE A 138 -25.43 -13.67 15.86
CA ILE A 138 -26.16 -13.97 17.10
C ILE A 138 -26.28 -15.50 17.13
N VAL A 139 -25.71 -16.14 18.14
CA VAL A 139 -25.84 -17.58 18.36
C VAL A 139 -27.26 -17.84 18.85
N GLY A 140 -28.10 -18.41 17.98
CA GLY A 140 -29.51 -18.75 18.21
C GLY A 140 -30.27 -18.88 16.88
N GLU A 141 -31.43 -19.55 16.87
CA GLU A 141 -32.29 -19.60 15.67
C GLU A 141 -32.56 -18.17 15.16
N GLU A 142 -32.17 -17.88 13.91
CA GLU A 142 -32.43 -16.59 13.27
C GLU A 142 -33.95 -16.39 13.17
N GLN A 143 -34.51 -15.49 14.00
CA GLN A 143 -35.93 -15.19 13.93
C GLN A 143 -36.27 -14.53 12.60
N ASP A 144 -37.24 -15.11 11.87
CA ASP A 144 -37.88 -14.47 10.70
C ASP A 144 -38.78 -13.33 11.18
N THR A 145 -38.16 -12.20 11.49
CA THR A 145 -38.90 -10.97 11.74
C THR A 145 -39.18 -10.25 10.41
N ALA A 146 -40.31 -9.54 10.36
CA ALA A 146 -40.64 -8.65 9.24
C ALA A 146 -39.70 -7.41 9.16
N ASP A 147 -38.81 -7.22 10.14
CA ASP A 147 -37.87 -6.11 10.19
C ASP A 147 -36.49 -6.52 9.67
N ILE A 148 -36.21 -6.24 8.40
CA ILE A 148 -34.94 -6.62 7.75
C ILE A 148 -33.72 -5.92 8.36
N ASN A 149 -33.88 -4.87 9.18
CA ASN A 149 -32.79 -4.27 9.96
C ASN A 149 -32.20 -5.22 11.02
N THR A 150 -32.94 -6.27 11.37
CA THR A 150 -32.53 -7.28 12.36
C THR A 150 -31.78 -8.45 11.75
N TRP A 151 -31.76 -8.57 10.41
CA TRP A 151 -31.16 -9.71 9.72
C TRP A 151 -29.62 -9.68 9.77
N SER A 152 -29.01 -10.86 9.84
CA SER A 152 -27.56 -11.03 9.75
C SER A 152 -27.06 -10.72 8.33
N PRO A 153 -25.80 -10.27 8.17
CA PRO A 153 -25.20 -10.08 6.84
C PRO A 153 -25.31 -11.33 5.95
N SER A 154 -25.10 -12.52 6.51
CA SER A 154 -25.20 -13.80 5.79
C SER A 154 -26.62 -14.05 5.26
N LYS A 155 -27.66 -13.80 6.06
CA LYS A 155 -29.06 -13.92 5.64
C LYS A 155 -29.42 -12.94 4.53
N MET A 156 -28.93 -11.70 4.63
CA MET A 156 -29.13 -10.68 3.60
C MET A 156 -28.50 -11.07 2.26
N ILE A 157 -27.26 -11.56 2.29
CA ILE A 157 -26.55 -12.07 1.11
C ILE A 157 -27.28 -13.29 0.54
N ALA A 158 -27.73 -14.23 1.38
CA ALA A 158 -28.48 -15.41 0.94
C ALA A 158 -29.78 -15.03 0.21
N LYS A 159 -30.54 -14.08 0.75
CA LYS A 159 -31.76 -13.56 0.11
C LYS A 159 -31.45 -12.84 -1.21
N ALA A 160 -30.36 -12.07 -1.27
CA ALA A 160 -29.92 -11.46 -2.51
C ALA A 160 -29.57 -12.51 -3.58
N ASN A 161 -28.76 -13.52 -3.21
CA ASN A 161 -28.35 -14.62 -4.08
C ASN A 161 -29.57 -15.38 -4.63
N ASP A 162 -30.53 -15.73 -3.76
CA ASP A 162 -31.78 -16.39 -4.14
C ASP A 162 -32.56 -15.61 -5.20
N TYR A 163 -32.74 -14.30 -5.02
CA TYR A 163 -33.43 -13.48 -6.02
C TYR A 163 -32.73 -13.39 -7.37
N TYR A 164 -31.40 -13.28 -7.39
CA TYR A 164 -30.66 -13.32 -8.65
C TYR A 164 -30.84 -14.66 -9.36
N LEU A 165 -30.78 -15.79 -8.64
CA LEU A 165 -31.01 -17.10 -9.22
C LEU A 165 -32.46 -17.28 -9.71
N GLN A 166 -33.46 -16.83 -8.94
CA GLN A 166 -34.85 -16.87 -9.38
C GLN A 166 -35.12 -15.99 -10.59
N SER A 167 -34.38 -14.89 -10.78
CA SER A 167 -34.54 -14.01 -11.95
C SER A 167 -34.16 -14.68 -13.28
N ILE A 168 -33.40 -15.79 -13.23
CA ILE A 168 -32.91 -16.51 -14.41
C ILE A 168 -33.55 -17.91 -14.56
N GLN A 169 -34.53 -18.28 -13.73
CA GLN A 169 -35.16 -19.60 -13.82
C GLN A 169 -36.07 -19.75 -15.04
N ASN A 170 -36.70 -18.66 -15.49
CA ASN A 170 -37.63 -18.72 -16.62
C ASN A 170 -36.88 -18.65 -17.96
N THR A 171 -36.70 -19.79 -18.62
CA THR A 171 -36.02 -19.87 -19.91
C THR A 171 -36.84 -19.30 -21.08
N SER A 172 -38.14 -19.03 -20.91
CA SER A 172 -38.96 -18.40 -21.97
C SER A 172 -38.51 -16.96 -22.27
N LEU A 173 -37.81 -16.33 -21.33
CA LEU A 173 -37.24 -14.97 -21.47
C LEU A 173 -36.19 -14.88 -22.58
N ASP A 174 -35.70 -16.00 -23.10
CA ASP A 174 -34.82 -16.03 -24.26
C ASP A 174 -35.51 -15.55 -25.55
N LYS A 175 -36.86 -15.63 -25.60
CA LYS A 175 -37.66 -15.17 -26.73
C LYS A 175 -37.97 -13.67 -26.66
N GLU A 176 -37.76 -13.06 -25.50
CA GLU A 176 -37.99 -11.64 -25.27
C GLU A 176 -36.78 -10.84 -25.76
N SER A 177 -36.95 -10.02 -26.79
CA SER A 177 -35.87 -9.20 -27.32
C SER A 177 -35.61 -8.02 -26.39
N ILE A 178 -34.34 -7.78 -26.03
CA ILE A 178 -34.01 -6.60 -25.21
C ILE A 178 -34.41 -5.31 -25.89
N LYS A 179 -34.52 -5.27 -27.23
CA LYS A 179 -34.93 -4.09 -28.01
C LYS A 179 -36.32 -3.57 -27.64
N ASP A 180 -37.17 -4.44 -27.09
CA ASP A 180 -38.53 -4.10 -26.68
C ASP A 180 -38.56 -3.42 -25.29
N TYR A 181 -37.40 -3.27 -24.62
CA TYR A 181 -37.27 -2.69 -23.28
C TYR A 181 -36.60 -1.31 -23.29
N ASP A 182 -36.73 -0.55 -24.39
CA ASP A 182 -36.09 0.77 -24.60
C ASP A 182 -36.61 1.86 -23.63
N ALA A 183 -37.79 1.65 -23.05
CA ALA A 183 -38.34 2.47 -21.98
C ALA A 183 -37.49 2.45 -20.70
N ILE A 184 -36.69 1.39 -20.50
CA ILE A 184 -35.90 1.16 -19.28
C ILE A 184 -34.44 0.79 -19.54
N LEU A 185 -34.05 0.51 -20.79
CA LEU A 185 -32.69 0.19 -21.21
C LEU A 185 -32.18 1.18 -22.25
N HIS A 186 -30.91 1.55 -22.14
CA HIS A 186 -30.17 2.24 -23.20
C HIS A 186 -29.25 1.25 -23.92
N TYR A 187 -29.38 1.14 -25.24
CA TYR A 187 -28.57 0.22 -26.03
C TYR A 187 -27.22 0.82 -26.36
N GLN A 188 -26.17 0.07 -26.07
CA GLN A 188 -24.87 0.24 -26.69
C GLN A 188 -24.72 -0.75 -27.85
N LYS A 189 -23.67 -0.63 -28.65
CA LYS A 189 -23.45 -1.54 -29.79
C LYS A 189 -23.26 -3.00 -29.33
N ASP A 190 -22.74 -3.22 -28.13
CA ASP A 190 -22.55 -4.54 -27.48
C ASP A 190 -23.87 -5.26 -27.17
N SER A 191 -24.99 -4.54 -27.15
CA SER A 191 -26.34 -5.11 -27.00
C SER A 191 -26.72 -6.05 -28.14
N LEU A 192 -25.96 -6.09 -29.25
CA LEU A 192 -26.19 -7.02 -30.36
C LEU A 192 -25.76 -8.47 -30.06
N ILE A 193 -24.82 -8.67 -29.13
CA ILE A 193 -24.26 -9.99 -28.80
C ILE A 193 -25.09 -10.68 -27.69
N ARG A 194 -25.92 -9.92 -26.97
CA ARG A 194 -26.78 -10.39 -25.86
C ARG A 194 -28.23 -9.94 -26.10
N PRO A 195 -28.92 -10.49 -27.12
CA PRO A 195 -30.15 -9.91 -27.64
C PRO A 195 -31.41 -10.20 -26.81
N SER A 196 -31.35 -11.10 -25.83
CA SER A 196 -32.54 -11.52 -25.07
C SER A 196 -32.58 -10.96 -23.65
N LEU A 197 -33.79 -10.82 -23.09
CA LEU A 197 -33.96 -10.44 -21.69
C LEU A 197 -33.33 -11.46 -20.74
N TYR A 198 -33.34 -12.75 -21.12
CA TYR A 198 -32.62 -13.78 -20.39
C TYR A 198 -31.12 -13.49 -20.30
N ASP A 199 -30.48 -13.07 -21.40
CA ASP A 199 -29.05 -12.74 -21.40
C ASP A 199 -28.74 -11.58 -20.44
N LEU A 200 -29.59 -10.54 -20.43
CA LEU A 200 -29.44 -9.42 -19.51
C LEU A 200 -29.46 -9.87 -18.04
N LEU A 201 -30.47 -10.67 -17.67
CA LEU A 201 -30.62 -11.15 -16.29
C LEU A 201 -29.51 -12.11 -15.89
N LEU A 202 -29.07 -12.97 -16.81
CA LEU A 202 -27.97 -13.90 -16.59
C LEU A 202 -26.65 -13.18 -16.32
N TYR A 203 -26.31 -12.16 -17.12
CA TYR A 203 -25.09 -11.39 -16.89
C TYR A 203 -25.17 -10.53 -15.63
N ARG A 204 -26.34 -10.00 -15.27
CA ARG A 204 -26.54 -9.35 -13.96
C ARG A 204 -26.29 -10.31 -12.80
N ALA A 205 -26.74 -11.57 -12.92
CA ALA A 205 -26.45 -12.60 -11.92
C ALA A 205 -24.96 -12.95 -11.88
N ILE A 206 -24.30 -13.12 -13.03
CA ILE A 206 -22.85 -13.35 -13.11
C ILE A 206 -22.08 -12.23 -12.40
N ASP A 207 -22.39 -10.96 -12.70
CA ASP A 207 -21.69 -9.82 -12.10
C ASP A 207 -21.90 -9.74 -10.59
N HIS A 208 -23.08 -10.09 -10.09
CA HIS A 208 -23.36 -10.22 -8.66
C HIS A 208 -22.49 -11.31 -8.00
N PHE A 209 -22.44 -12.51 -8.56
CA PHE A 209 -21.68 -13.63 -7.99
C PHE A 209 -20.16 -13.50 -8.17
N LYS A 210 -19.67 -12.66 -9.08
CA LYS A 210 -18.24 -12.33 -9.21
C LYS A 210 -17.72 -11.48 -8.04
N ASN A 211 -18.60 -10.81 -7.30
CA ASN A 211 -18.22 -9.99 -6.16
C ASN A 211 -17.85 -10.85 -4.95
N SER A 212 -16.66 -10.69 -4.37
CA SER A 212 -16.23 -11.49 -3.22
C SER A 212 -17.11 -11.34 -1.98
N THR A 213 -17.83 -10.23 -1.86
CA THR A 213 -18.73 -9.96 -0.72
C THR A 213 -20.10 -10.63 -0.83
N THR A 214 -20.40 -11.33 -1.93
CA THR A 214 -21.61 -12.15 -2.09
C THR A 214 -21.38 -13.63 -1.75
N GLN A 215 -20.15 -13.96 -1.34
CA GLN A 215 -19.73 -15.32 -1.04
C GLN A 215 -20.23 -15.77 0.34
N LEU A 216 -21.01 -16.84 0.35
CA LEU A 216 -21.33 -17.63 1.54
C LEU A 216 -20.48 -18.90 1.48
N SER A 217 -20.22 -19.52 2.64
CA SER A 217 -19.41 -20.76 2.78
C SER A 217 -19.81 -21.88 1.82
N ASP A 218 -21.07 -21.90 1.42
CA ASP A 218 -21.68 -22.99 0.64
C ASP A 218 -21.50 -22.82 -0.89
N PHE A 219 -21.01 -21.66 -1.36
CA PHE A 219 -21.04 -21.28 -2.79
C PHE A 219 -19.67 -21.22 -3.48
N ASN A 220 -18.58 -21.60 -2.82
CA ASN A 220 -17.27 -21.38 -3.40
C ASN A 220 -16.21 -22.42 -2.99
N VAL A 221 -16.36 -23.66 -3.47
CA VAL A 221 -15.26 -24.63 -3.46
C VAL A 221 -14.32 -24.30 -4.61
N SER A 222 -13.01 -24.27 -4.34
CA SER A 222 -12.00 -24.03 -5.37
C SER A 222 -12.11 -25.05 -6.52
N ILE A 223 -12.33 -24.56 -7.73
CA ILE A 223 -12.27 -25.37 -8.96
C ILE A 223 -10.79 -25.57 -9.36
N PRO A 224 -10.34 -26.77 -9.75
CA PRO A 224 -8.97 -26.98 -10.25
C PRO A 224 -8.62 -26.04 -11.41
N LYS A 225 -7.40 -25.47 -11.41
CA LYS A 225 -6.95 -24.48 -12.40
C LYS A 225 -7.00 -25.02 -13.83
N GLU A 226 -6.74 -26.31 -14.00
CA GLU A 226 -6.81 -27.03 -15.26
C GLU A 226 -8.24 -26.99 -15.84
N ILE A 227 -9.26 -27.00 -14.98
CA ILE A 227 -10.66 -26.86 -15.38
C ILE A 227 -10.99 -25.39 -15.66
N GLN A 228 -10.53 -24.46 -14.83
CA GLN A 228 -10.81 -23.03 -14.99
C GLN A 228 -10.30 -22.50 -16.34
N PHE A 229 -9.09 -22.92 -16.76
CA PHE A 229 -8.45 -22.54 -18.02
C PHE A 229 -8.61 -23.59 -19.14
N ALA A 230 -9.43 -24.63 -18.94
CA ALA A 230 -9.69 -25.64 -19.96
C ALA A 230 -10.23 -25.02 -21.25
N ASN A 231 -9.99 -25.69 -22.39
CA ASN A 231 -10.68 -25.38 -23.64
C ASN A 231 -12.20 -25.50 -23.47
N LEU A 232 -12.96 -24.92 -24.40
CA LEU A 232 -14.41 -24.82 -24.29
C LEU A 232 -15.09 -26.18 -24.09
N ASN A 233 -14.69 -27.21 -24.84
CA ASN A 233 -15.34 -28.52 -24.79
C ASN A 233 -15.13 -29.24 -23.46
N ASP A 234 -13.93 -29.14 -22.90
CA ASP A 234 -13.60 -29.78 -21.62
C ASP A 234 -14.21 -29.01 -20.45
N PHE A 235 -14.21 -27.67 -20.49
CA PHE A 235 -14.90 -26.85 -19.51
C PHE A 235 -16.40 -27.16 -19.45
N LEU A 236 -17.06 -27.35 -20.60
CA LEU A 236 -18.49 -27.66 -20.66
C LEU A 236 -18.88 -29.03 -20.07
N LYS A 237 -17.92 -29.96 -19.97
CA LYS A 237 -18.11 -31.31 -19.40
C LYS A 237 -17.71 -31.42 -17.93
N ALA A 238 -16.91 -30.47 -17.44
CA ALA A 238 -16.41 -30.49 -16.08
C ALA A 238 -17.51 -30.27 -15.03
N ASP A 239 -17.30 -30.80 -13.82
CA ASP A 239 -18.18 -30.50 -12.68
C ASP A 239 -17.75 -29.19 -12.01
N VAL A 240 -18.58 -28.17 -12.14
CA VAL A 240 -18.38 -26.84 -11.55
C VAL A 240 -19.55 -26.42 -10.67
N LYS A 241 -20.43 -27.35 -10.29
CA LYS A 241 -21.67 -27.06 -9.53
C LYS A 241 -21.39 -26.41 -8.18
N SER A 242 -20.21 -26.65 -7.62
CA SER A 242 -19.75 -26.08 -6.36
C SER A 242 -19.24 -24.63 -6.46
N HIS A 243 -19.25 -24.05 -7.67
CA HIS A 243 -18.82 -22.67 -7.91
C HIS A 243 -19.82 -21.94 -8.82
N GLN A 244 -20.63 -21.05 -8.24
CA GLN A 244 -21.78 -20.43 -8.91
C GLN A 244 -21.42 -19.66 -10.20
N VAL A 245 -20.34 -18.87 -10.21
CA VAL A 245 -19.94 -18.11 -11.41
C VAL A 245 -19.59 -19.04 -12.59
N PHE A 246 -18.80 -20.09 -12.35
CA PHE A 246 -18.46 -21.05 -13.41
C PHE A 246 -19.68 -21.86 -13.88
N LEU A 247 -20.63 -22.16 -12.99
CA LEU A 247 -21.90 -22.78 -13.35
C LEU A 247 -22.71 -21.88 -14.30
N LEU A 248 -22.87 -20.60 -13.96
CA LEU A 248 -23.55 -19.63 -14.83
C LEU A 248 -22.83 -19.43 -16.17
N TYR A 249 -21.49 -19.46 -16.17
CA TYR A 249 -20.72 -19.46 -17.42
C TYR A 249 -20.92 -20.74 -18.25
N GLN A 250 -21.03 -21.92 -17.63
CA GLN A 250 -21.40 -23.13 -18.36
C GLN A 250 -22.77 -23.01 -19.01
N ASP A 251 -23.75 -22.43 -18.32
CA ASP A 251 -25.12 -22.27 -18.84
C ASP A 251 -25.16 -21.35 -20.06
N VAL A 252 -24.51 -20.18 -19.99
CA VAL A 252 -24.44 -19.26 -21.15
C VAL A 252 -23.66 -19.86 -22.32
N LEU A 253 -22.57 -20.60 -22.05
CA LEU A 253 -21.76 -21.22 -23.09
C LEU A 253 -22.50 -22.37 -23.78
N LYS A 254 -23.21 -23.23 -23.02
CA LYS A 254 -24.07 -24.29 -23.59
C LYS A 254 -25.15 -23.68 -24.46
N LYS A 255 -25.85 -22.66 -23.96
CA LYS A 255 -26.89 -21.94 -24.70
C LYS A 255 -26.35 -21.38 -26.02
N ASN A 256 -25.28 -20.60 -25.99
CA ASN A 256 -24.72 -19.96 -27.18
C ASN A 256 -24.21 -20.99 -28.20
N LYS A 257 -23.67 -22.12 -27.72
CA LYS A 257 -23.26 -23.23 -28.57
C LYS A 257 -24.45 -23.93 -29.23
N THR A 258 -25.54 -24.19 -28.49
CA THR A 258 -26.77 -24.81 -29.03
C THR A 258 -27.47 -23.89 -30.03
N ASN A 259 -27.52 -22.58 -29.76
CA ASN A 259 -28.13 -21.60 -30.64
C ASN A 259 -27.24 -21.18 -31.82
N ASN A 260 -26.02 -21.74 -31.92
CA ASN A 260 -25.01 -21.41 -32.92
C ASN A 260 -24.68 -19.90 -32.98
N ASN A 261 -24.76 -19.22 -31.83
CA ASN A 261 -24.40 -17.81 -31.69
C ASN A 261 -22.90 -17.70 -31.36
N ILE A 262 -22.08 -17.78 -32.40
CA ILE A 262 -20.61 -17.85 -32.27
C ILE A 262 -20.04 -16.57 -31.64
N GLU A 263 -20.57 -15.40 -31.97
CA GLU A 263 -20.11 -14.12 -31.40
C GLU A 263 -20.31 -14.08 -29.88
N ALA A 264 -21.51 -14.45 -29.40
CA ALA A 264 -21.81 -14.52 -27.98
C ALA A 264 -21.08 -15.66 -27.26
N LEU A 265 -20.77 -16.74 -27.97
CA LEU A 265 -19.96 -17.83 -27.45
C LEU A 265 -18.52 -17.37 -27.16
N ILE A 266 -17.91 -16.63 -28.10
CA ILE A 266 -16.55 -16.07 -27.95
C ILE A 266 -16.51 -15.08 -26.78
N ASP A 267 -17.44 -14.11 -26.73
CA ASP A 267 -17.53 -13.12 -25.66
C ASP A 267 -17.70 -13.79 -24.28
N ALA A 268 -18.63 -14.74 -24.16
CA ALA A 268 -18.85 -15.45 -22.91
C ALA A 268 -17.62 -16.26 -22.46
N ASN A 269 -16.93 -16.92 -23.41
CA ASN A 269 -15.76 -17.73 -23.09
C ASN A 269 -14.58 -16.85 -22.70
N LEU A 270 -14.37 -15.72 -23.37
CA LEU A 270 -13.36 -14.74 -22.97
C LEU A 270 -13.64 -14.20 -21.56
N ASN A 271 -14.88 -13.83 -21.26
CA ASN A 271 -15.27 -13.34 -19.93
C ASN A 271 -15.07 -14.42 -18.84
N ARG A 272 -15.35 -15.70 -19.13
CA ARG A 272 -15.00 -16.83 -18.25
C ARG A 272 -13.50 -16.86 -17.98
N LEU A 273 -12.66 -16.79 -19.02
CA LEU A 273 -11.20 -16.85 -18.88
C LEU A 273 -10.66 -15.64 -18.10
N LYS A 274 -11.20 -14.43 -18.32
CA LYS A 274 -10.86 -13.23 -17.54
C LYS A 274 -11.25 -13.38 -16.08
N TYR A 275 -12.40 -14.00 -15.79
CA TYR A 275 -12.79 -14.31 -14.42
C TYR A 275 -11.84 -15.34 -13.77
N ALA A 276 -11.54 -16.44 -14.47
CA ALA A 276 -10.54 -17.40 -14.00
C ALA A 276 -9.18 -16.74 -13.71
N HIS A 277 -8.73 -15.82 -14.58
CA HIS A 277 -7.51 -15.06 -14.33
C HIS A 277 -7.62 -14.17 -13.08
N SER A 278 -8.76 -13.52 -12.84
CA SER A 278 -8.96 -12.69 -11.65
C SER A 278 -8.92 -13.45 -10.31
N LEU A 279 -9.16 -14.76 -10.33
CA LEU A 279 -9.03 -15.64 -9.15
C LEU A 279 -7.58 -16.07 -8.87
N ASN A 280 -6.70 -15.99 -9.88
CA ASN A 280 -5.39 -16.64 -9.87
C ASN A 280 -4.28 -15.62 -10.21
N VAL A 281 -3.69 -15.02 -9.18
CA VAL A 281 -2.77 -13.86 -9.30
C VAL A 281 -1.28 -14.27 -9.32
N SER A 282 -0.94 -15.56 -9.33
CA SER A 282 0.46 -16.01 -9.33
C SER A 282 1.10 -16.05 -10.72
N ASN A 283 2.45 -16.06 -10.79
CA ASN A 283 3.19 -16.08 -12.06
C ASN A 283 2.97 -17.36 -12.88
N LEU A 284 2.75 -18.52 -12.24
CA LEU A 284 2.43 -19.78 -12.94
C LEU A 284 1.04 -19.76 -13.59
N ASP A 285 0.12 -18.95 -13.06
CA ASP A 285 -1.25 -18.83 -13.57
C ASP A 285 -1.33 -18.02 -14.87
N GLN A 286 -0.34 -17.14 -15.10
CA GLN A 286 -0.27 -16.30 -16.29
C GLN A 286 -0.01 -17.10 -17.57
N ALA A 287 0.81 -18.15 -17.51
CA ALA A 287 1.08 -19.01 -18.67
C ALA A 287 -0.15 -19.84 -19.08
N LEU A 288 -0.89 -20.39 -18.11
CA LEU A 288 -2.14 -21.10 -18.36
C LEU A 288 -3.19 -20.20 -18.99
N TYR A 289 -3.32 -18.97 -18.48
CA TYR A 289 -4.23 -17.98 -19.02
C TYR A 289 -3.89 -17.60 -20.46
N LEU A 290 -2.62 -17.28 -20.75
CA LEU A 290 -2.17 -16.96 -22.11
C LEU A 290 -2.44 -18.11 -23.09
N ASN A 291 -2.14 -19.35 -22.69
CA ASN A 291 -2.40 -20.53 -23.52
C ASN A 291 -3.91 -20.68 -23.80
N ALA A 292 -4.76 -20.53 -22.79
CA ALA A 292 -6.21 -20.60 -22.96
C ALA A 292 -6.76 -19.51 -23.89
N LEU A 293 -6.21 -18.29 -23.82
CA LEU A 293 -6.54 -17.21 -24.77
C LEU A 293 -6.09 -17.56 -26.20
N MET A 294 -4.87 -18.09 -26.37
CA MET A 294 -4.37 -18.51 -27.68
C MET A 294 -5.24 -19.62 -28.28
N ASP A 295 -5.64 -20.62 -27.49
CA ASP A 295 -6.53 -21.69 -27.93
C ASP A 295 -7.91 -21.16 -28.33
N CYS A 296 -8.50 -20.28 -27.50
CA CYS A 296 -9.76 -19.62 -27.80
C CYS A 296 -9.70 -18.81 -29.12
N PHE A 297 -8.57 -18.15 -29.37
CA PHE A 297 -8.35 -17.43 -30.62
C PHE A 297 -8.22 -18.39 -31.81
N GLN A 298 -7.44 -19.47 -31.70
CA GLN A 298 -7.26 -20.42 -32.81
C GLN A 298 -8.57 -21.12 -33.19
N GLU A 299 -9.40 -21.51 -32.22
CA GLU A 299 -10.70 -22.15 -32.44
C GLU A 299 -11.65 -21.25 -33.27
N HIS A 300 -11.60 -19.94 -33.04
CA HIS A 300 -12.54 -18.98 -33.62
C HIS A 300 -11.94 -17.99 -34.60
N LYS A 301 -10.69 -18.19 -35.05
CA LYS A 301 -9.92 -17.25 -35.89
C LYS A 301 -10.65 -16.74 -37.15
N LYS A 302 -11.60 -17.51 -37.69
CA LYS A 302 -12.37 -17.10 -38.88
C LYS A 302 -13.51 -16.12 -38.59
N ASN A 303 -13.86 -15.89 -37.33
CA ASN A 303 -14.91 -14.98 -36.91
C ASN A 303 -14.32 -13.62 -36.54
N ASP A 304 -14.94 -12.52 -36.99
CA ASP A 304 -14.47 -11.15 -36.73
C ASP A 304 -14.45 -10.80 -35.23
N GLU A 305 -15.29 -11.46 -34.44
CA GLU A 305 -15.39 -11.29 -33.00
C GLU A 305 -14.18 -11.90 -32.28
N ALA A 306 -13.42 -12.82 -32.91
CA ALA A 306 -12.16 -13.32 -32.34
C ALA A 306 -11.09 -12.22 -32.20
N ALA A 307 -11.27 -11.06 -32.84
CA ALA A 307 -10.42 -9.89 -32.64
C ALA A 307 -10.40 -9.42 -31.16
N GLN A 308 -11.50 -9.60 -30.41
CA GLN A 308 -11.54 -9.26 -28.99
C GLN A 308 -10.53 -10.08 -28.16
N VAL A 309 -10.32 -11.35 -28.55
CA VAL A 309 -9.37 -12.25 -27.87
C VAL A 309 -7.93 -11.79 -28.16
N LEU A 310 -7.63 -11.34 -29.39
CA LEU A 310 -6.32 -10.74 -29.70
C LEU A 310 -6.08 -9.45 -28.91
N ILE A 311 -7.10 -8.61 -28.69
CA ILE A 311 -6.99 -7.44 -27.81
C ILE A 311 -6.63 -7.88 -26.39
N GLU A 312 -7.26 -8.92 -25.86
CA GLU A 312 -6.93 -9.41 -24.52
C GLU A 312 -5.50 -9.98 -24.45
N ILE A 313 -5.05 -10.72 -25.47
CA ILE A 313 -3.65 -11.18 -25.56
C ILE A 313 -2.69 -9.99 -25.64
N ALA A 314 -3.03 -8.94 -26.38
CA ALA A 314 -2.23 -7.71 -26.42
C ALA A 314 -2.19 -7.00 -25.06
N ASN A 315 -3.33 -6.94 -24.34
CA ASN A 315 -3.38 -6.39 -22.98
C ASN A 315 -2.56 -7.21 -21.98
N TYR A 316 -2.57 -8.54 -22.11
CA TYR A 316 -1.70 -9.42 -21.33
C TYR A 316 -0.23 -9.04 -21.55
N TYR A 317 0.24 -8.97 -22.80
CA TYR A 317 1.63 -8.58 -23.08
C TYR A 317 1.93 -7.14 -22.69
N MET A 318 0.96 -6.23 -22.77
CA MET A 318 1.11 -4.86 -22.28
C MET A 318 1.37 -4.85 -20.77
N SER A 319 0.61 -5.64 -19.99
CA SER A 319 0.80 -5.77 -18.55
C SER A 319 2.18 -6.35 -18.19
N MET A 320 2.63 -7.37 -18.93
CA MET A 320 3.97 -7.96 -18.77
C MET A 320 5.07 -6.96 -19.12
N GLY A 321 4.89 -6.17 -20.19
CA GLY A 321 5.81 -5.11 -20.57
C GLY A 321 5.94 -4.01 -19.51
N VAL A 322 4.84 -3.63 -18.84
CA VAL A 322 4.88 -2.70 -17.71
C VAL A 322 5.62 -3.30 -16.51
N GLN A 323 5.47 -4.60 -16.25
CA GLN A 323 6.26 -5.27 -15.21
C GLN A 323 7.75 -5.33 -15.55
N GLU A 324 8.12 -5.57 -16.81
CA GLU A 324 9.51 -5.51 -17.31
C GLU A 324 10.12 -4.11 -17.17
N MET A 325 9.33 -3.05 -17.29
CA MET A 325 9.80 -1.68 -17.03
C MET A 325 10.16 -1.46 -15.55
N ASN A 326 9.36 -2.05 -14.65
CA ASN A 326 9.50 -1.84 -13.21
C ASN A 326 10.52 -2.77 -12.55
N ASN A 327 10.72 -3.97 -13.11
CA ASN A 327 11.61 -4.98 -12.57
C ASN A 327 12.85 -5.14 -13.47
N SER A 328 14.05 -5.17 -12.88
CA SER A 328 15.29 -5.51 -13.60
C SER A 328 15.40 -7.00 -13.98
N LEU A 329 14.28 -7.71 -14.17
CA LEU A 329 14.20 -9.14 -14.44
C LEU A 329 14.11 -9.39 -15.96
N GLY A 330 15.19 -9.94 -16.54
CA GLY A 330 15.17 -10.62 -17.85
C GLY A 330 15.92 -9.90 -18.99
N ASP A 331 16.78 -10.66 -19.68
CA ASP A 331 17.68 -10.18 -20.74
C ASP A 331 17.01 -9.91 -22.11
N GLN A 332 15.69 -10.09 -22.25
CA GLN A 332 14.97 -9.83 -23.51
C GLN A 332 13.58 -9.23 -23.30
N LYS A 333 13.56 -7.92 -23.06
CA LYS A 333 12.37 -7.08 -22.94
C LYS A 333 11.60 -6.98 -24.28
N THR A 334 10.76 -7.97 -24.58
CA THR A 334 10.13 -8.13 -25.92
C THR A 334 8.60 -7.99 -25.91
N ASN A 335 7.98 -7.82 -24.74
CA ASN A 335 6.51 -7.90 -24.66
C ASN A 335 5.81 -6.75 -25.38
N LEU A 336 6.33 -5.52 -25.31
CA LEU A 336 5.74 -4.41 -26.08
C LEU A 336 5.91 -4.55 -27.59
N ILE A 337 6.98 -5.24 -28.05
CA ILE A 337 7.14 -5.60 -29.46
C ILE A 337 6.03 -6.59 -29.87
N LYS A 338 5.69 -7.55 -29.00
CA LYS A 338 4.57 -8.46 -29.24
C LYS A 338 3.23 -7.72 -29.29
N VAL A 339 3.01 -6.72 -28.42
CA VAL A 339 1.81 -5.86 -28.48
C VAL A 339 1.67 -5.22 -29.87
N ASP A 340 2.73 -4.60 -30.39
CA ASP A 340 2.70 -3.99 -31.73
C ASP A 340 2.40 -5.02 -32.82
N SER A 341 3.06 -6.19 -32.77
CA SER A 341 2.84 -7.28 -33.73
C SER A 341 1.39 -7.76 -33.72
N ILE A 342 0.82 -8.04 -32.55
CA ILE A 342 -0.57 -8.53 -32.41
C ILE A 342 -1.55 -7.49 -32.93
N CYS A 343 -1.34 -6.21 -32.62
CA CYS A 343 -2.22 -5.16 -33.11
C CYS A 343 -2.12 -5.01 -34.65
N ASN A 344 -0.93 -5.15 -35.23
CA ASN A 344 -0.76 -5.16 -36.69
C ASN A 344 -1.47 -6.35 -37.34
N ASP A 345 -1.34 -7.55 -36.74
CA ASP A 345 -2.00 -8.76 -37.22
C ASP A 345 -3.53 -8.64 -37.13
N LEU A 346 -4.06 -8.11 -36.03
CA LEU A 346 -5.49 -7.85 -35.85
C LEU A 346 -6.02 -6.90 -36.93
N ILE A 347 -5.34 -5.77 -37.17
CA ILE A 347 -5.75 -4.79 -38.18
C ILE A 347 -5.77 -5.41 -39.58
N LYS A 348 -4.82 -6.29 -39.88
CA LYS A 348 -4.72 -6.98 -41.17
C LYS A 348 -5.76 -8.08 -41.33
N LEU A 349 -5.99 -8.88 -40.29
CA LEU A 349 -6.89 -10.03 -40.32
C LEU A 349 -8.37 -9.62 -40.24
N TYR A 350 -8.69 -8.56 -39.50
CA TYR A 350 -10.07 -8.15 -39.20
C TYR A 350 -10.35 -6.67 -39.53
N PRO A 351 -10.23 -6.26 -40.82
CA PRO A 351 -10.32 -4.85 -41.23
C PRO A 351 -11.71 -4.22 -41.07
N LYS A 352 -12.74 -4.99 -40.68
CA LYS A 352 -14.10 -4.52 -40.40
C LYS A 352 -14.52 -4.67 -38.94
N SER A 353 -13.64 -5.18 -38.08
CA SER A 353 -13.96 -5.46 -36.68
C SER A 353 -14.18 -4.18 -35.87
N ASN A 354 -15.06 -4.24 -34.88
CA ASN A 354 -15.29 -3.14 -33.93
C ASN A 354 -14.08 -2.89 -33.02
N TRP A 355 -13.15 -3.84 -32.95
CA TRP A 355 -11.97 -3.82 -32.06
C TRP A 355 -10.77 -3.07 -32.65
N LEU A 356 -10.88 -2.54 -33.88
CA LEU A 356 -9.82 -1.76 -34.54
C LEU A 356 -9.45 -0.49 -33.76
N SER A 357 -10.43 0.16 -33.12
CA SER A 357 -10.17 1.38 -32.36
C SER A 357 -9.26 1.12 -31.15
N GLN A 358 -9.48 0.00 -30.47
CA GLN A 358 -8.69 -0.47 -29.33
C GLN A 358 -7.28 -0.89 -29.79
N ALA A 359 -7.16 -1.61 -30.91
CA ALA A 359 -5.85 -1.97 -31.47
C ALA A 359 -5.02 -0.72 -31.84
N ASN A 360 -5.64 0.28 -32.46
CA ASN A 360 -4.98 1.53 -32.80
C ASN A 360 -4.59 2.33 -31.54
N LEU A 361 -5.45 2.34 -30.52
CA LEU A 361 -5.15 2.98 -29.23
C LEU A 361 -3.95 2.32 -28.54
N LEU A 362 -3.90 0.99 -28.48
CA LEU A 362 -2.75 0.25 -27.93
C LEU A 362 -1.45 0.58 -28.67
N LYS A 363 -1.48 0.59 -30.01
CA LYS A 363 -0.33 0.99 -30.84
C LYS A 363 0.12 2.43 -30.57
N GLN A 364 -0.83 3.36 -30.49
CA GLN A 364 -0.54 4.76 -30.19
C GLN A 364 0.10 4.89 -28.80
N ASN A 365 -0.41 4.17 -27.80
CA ASN A 365 0.11 4.19 -26.43
C ASN A 365 1.57 3.71 -26.36
N ILE A 366 1.93 2.62 -27.06
CA ILE A 366 3.31 2.11 -27.03
C ILE A 366 4.28 2.96 -27.87
N ARG A 367 3.78 3.62 -28.93
CA ARG A 367 4.57 4.48 -29.83
C ARG A 367 4.64 5.94 -29.39
N THR A 368 3.99 6.29 -28.28
CA THR A 368 4.04 7.63 -27.73
C THR A 368 5.49 8.01 -27.45
N GLN A 369 5.89 9.16 -27.98
CA GLN A 369 7.21 9.72 -27.74
C GLN A 369 7.23 10.42 -26.38
N ASN A 370 8.29 10.22 -25.61
CA ASN A 370 8.46 10.88 -24.32
C ASN A 370 9.91 11.30 -24.10
N LEU A 371 10.10 12.43 -23.44
CA LEU A 371 11.36 12.92 -22.93
C LEU A 371 11.13 13.37 -21.50
N LYS A 372 12.13 13.17 -20.64
CA LYS A 372 12.16 13.76 -19.30
C LYS A 372 13.61 14.05 -18.93
N VAL A 373 13.85 15.27 -18.49
CA VAL A 373 15.17 15.70 -18.02
C VAL A 373 15.20 15.67 -16.51
N SER A 374 16.23 15.07 -15.94
CA SER A 374 16.54 15.16 -14.51
C SER A 374 17.89 15.84 -14.34
N ILE A 375 17.91 16.87 -13.50
CA ILE A 375 19.06 17.74 -13.23
C ILE A 375 19.20 17.93 -11.73
N GLU A 376 20.42 18.21 -11.27
CA GLU A 376 20.67 18.62 -9.89
C GLU A 376 20.27 20.09 -9.71
N ASP A 377 19.80 20.45 -8.51
CA ASP A 377 19.38 21.83 -8.23
C ASP A 377 20.54 22.82 -8.30
N VAL A 378 21.76 22.40 -7.95
CA VAL A 378 22.94 23.26 -7.89
C VAL A 378 24.20 22.52 -8.35
N TYR A 379 24.84 23.03 -9.40
CA TYR A 379 26.14 22.57 -9.89
C TYR A 379 27.29 23.49 -9.45
N LEU A 380 28.51 22.96 -9.44
CA LEU A 380 29.73 23.73 -9.13
C LEU A 380 30.12 24.66 -10.28
N ILE A 381 30.65 25.84 -9.93
CA ILE A 381 31.09 26.84 -10.90
C ILE A 381 32.23 26.28 -11.76
N GLN A 382 32.11 26.43 -13.09
CA GLN A 382 33.10 26.02 -14.10
C GLN A 382 33.48 24.52 -14.07
N LYS A 383 32.64 23.67 -13.48
CA LYS A 383 32.80 22.20 -13.54
C LYS A 383 31.86 21.58 -14.57
N PRO A 384 32.24 20.46 -15.21
CA PRO A 384 31.34 19.72 -16.09
C PRO A 384 30.01 19.42 -15.40
N ILE A 385 28.91 19.54 -16.14
CA ILE A 385 27.56 19.35 -15.63
C ILE A 385 27.00 18.06 -16.21
N LYS A 386 26.53 17.17 -15.33
CA LYS A 386 25.88 15.90 -15.68
C LYS A 386 24.38 16.02 -15.51
N PHE A 387 23.62 15.50 -16.45
CA PHE A 387 22.16 15.39 -16.36
C PHE A 387 21.66 14.08 -16.97
N LEU A 388 20.50 13.62 -16.54
CA LEU A 388 19.85 12.41 -17.07
C LEU A 388 18.75 12.80 -18.04
N LEU A 389 18.71 12.13 -19.19
CA LEU A 389 17.59 12.18 -20.11
C LEU A 389 16.92 10.81 -20.14
N ALA A 390 15.69 10.71 -19.63
CA ALA A 390 14.82 9.59 -19.93
C ALA A 390 14.11 9.84 -21.26
N HIS A 391 14.04 8.83 -22.11
CA HIS A 391 13.51 8.92 -23.46
C HIS A 391 12.73 7.65 -23.84
N ARG A 392 11.70 7.82 -24.65
CA ARG A 392 10.92 6.74 -25.23
C ARG A 392 10.65 7.03 -26.70
N ASN A 393 10.96 6.07 -27.57
CA ASN A 393 10.78 6.18 -29.03
C ASN A 393 11.48 7.42 -29.65
N ILE A 394 12.58 7.88 -29.03
CA ILE A 394 13.39 9.02 -29.45
C ILE A 394 14.87 8.64 -29.29
N SER A 395 15.70 8.98 -30.29
CA SER A 395 17.16 8.75 -30.31
C SER A 395 17.97 10.02 -30.58
N ASN A 396 17.30 11.16 -30.75
CA ASN A 396 17.90 12.47 -30.91
C ASN A 396 17.08 13.55 -30.19
N ALA A 397 17.73 14.59 -29.69
CA ALA A 397 17.05 15.77 -29.19
C ALA A 397 17.88 17.03 -29.38
N PHE A 398 17.16 18.14 -29.46
CA PHE A 398 17.71 19.49 -29.48
C PHE A 398 17.65 20.05 -28.08
N PHE A 399 18.73 20.71 -27.67
CA PHE A 399 18.87 21.31 -26.35
C PHE A 399 19.08 22.81 -26.49
N ARG A 400 18.43 23.56 -25.59
CA ARG A 400 18.62 25.01 -25.47
C ARG A 400 18.87 25.35 -24.01
N LEU A 401 20.00 25.99 -23.75
CA LEU A 401 20.35 26.48 -22.43
C LEU A 401 20.08 27.97 -22.37
N TYR A 402 19.24 28.39 -21.43
CA TYR A 402 18.92 29.78 -21.17
C TYR A 402 19.51 30.22 -19.84
N LYS A 403 20.02 31.45 -19.79
CA LYS A 403 20.35 32.15 -18.55
C LYS A 403 19.12 32.92 -18.09
N MET A 404 18.70 32.64 -16.87
CA MET A 404 17.55 33.31 -16.26
C MET A 404 17.99 34.65 -15.66
N PRO A 405 17.15 35.70 -15.72
CA PRO A 405 17.39 36.91 -14.97
C PRO A 405 17.36 36.62 -13.47
N PHE A 406 18.17 37.35 -12.71
CA PHE A 406 18.17 37.22 -11.25
C PHE A 406 16.84 37.76 -10.70
N HIS A 407 16.05 36.89 -10.08
CA HIS A 407 14.74 37.22 -9.50
C HIS A 407 14.66 36.77 -8.03
N SER A 408 13.69 37.33 -7.30
CA SER A 408 13.54 37.06 -5.87
C SER A 408 13.21 35.58 -5.62
N VAL A 409 13.59 35.06 -4.46
CA VAL A 409 13.57 33.61 -4.11
C VAL A 409 12.19 32.94 -4.17
N ASN A 410 11.10 33.71 -4.31
CA ASN A 410 9.74 33.19 -4.39
C ASN A 410 9.08 33.33 -5.77
N ASP A 411 9.81 33.77 -6.79
CA ASP A 411 9.47 33.39 -8.16
C ASP A 411 9.86 31.92 -8.31
N SER A 412 9.02 31.03 -7.75
CA SER A 412 9.06 29.62 -8.08
C SER A 412 8.79 29.56 -9.58
N TYR A 413 9.86 29.53 -10.38
CA TYR A 413 9.76 29.11 -11.76
C TYR A 413 9.56 27.59 -11.73
N GLU A 414 8.40 27.15 -11.22
CA GLU A 414 7.64 26.21 -12.02
C GLU A 414 7.45 26.93 -13.36
N VAL A 415 8.35 26.62 -14.28
CA VAL A 415 8.23 27.06 -15.65
C VAL A 415 6.99 26.36 -16.15
N ASN A 416 5.88 27.08 -16.12
CA ASN A 416 4.59 26.54 -16.51
C ASN A 416 4.66 26.26 -18.01
N GLN A 417 4.48 24.99 -18.38
CA GLN A 417 4.51 24.56 -19.77
C GLN A 417 3.49 25.35 -20.62
N ASP A 418 2.37 25.78 -20.05
CA ASP A 418 1.32 26.53 -20.74
C ASP A 418 1.77 27.96 -21.15
N ASN A 419 2.69 28.58 -20.40
CA ASN A 419 3.17 29.95 -20.63
C ASN A 419 4.68 30.02 -20.94
N LEU A 420 5.29 28.88 -21.25
CA LEU A 420 6.74 28.74 -21.44
C LEU A 420 7.28 29.71 -22.50
N GLU A 421 6.58 29.90 -23.61
CA GLU A 421 7.05 30.79 -24.69
C GLU A 421 7.20 32.25 -24.24
N GLU A 422 6.26 32.75 -23.43
CA GLU A 422 6.32 34.11 -22.89
C GLU A 422 7.40 34.25 -21.80
N GLN A 423 7.62 33.19 -21.01
CA GLN A 423 8.68 33.14 -20.02
C GLN A 423 10.08 33.11 -20.67
N LEU A 424 10.26 32.32 -21.73
CA LEU A 424 11.53 32.20 -22.45
C LEU A 424 11.97 33.53 -23.09
N LYS A 425 11.04 34.42 -23.46
CA LYS A 425 11.37 35.78 -23.95
C LYS A 425 12.11 36.63 -22.92
N LYS A 426 11.97 36.33 -21.62
CA LYS A 426 12.68 37.01 -20.53
C LYS A 426 14.07 36.43 -20.28
N PHE A 427 14.36 35.26 -20.83
CA PHE A 427 15.63 34.57 -20.63
C PHE A 427 16.61 34.87 -21.77
N SER A 428 17.91 34.82 -21.47
CA SER A 428 18.95 35.02 -22.47
C SER A 428 19.49 33.67 -22.94
N LEU A 429 19.39 33.38 -24.24
CA LEU A 429 19.95 32.15 -24.80
C LEU A 429 21.47 32.11 -24.63
N VAL A 430 21.99 31.00 -24.09
CA VAL A 430 23.42 30.78 -23.83
C VAL A 430 24.02 29.86 -24.87
N LYS A 431 23.35 28.73 -25.16
CA LYS A 431 23.85 27.70 -26.07
C LYS A 431 22.68 26.90 -26.64
N GLU A 432 22.81 26.49 -27.90
CA GLU A 432 21.96 25.48 -28.53
C GLU A 432 22.85 24.38 -29.10
N TRP A 433 22.40 23.13 -28.98
CA TRP A 433 23.08 21.99 -29.58
C TRP A 433 22.11 20.83 -29.82
N GLU A 434 22.56 19.84 -30.58
CA GLU A 434 21.85 18.59 -30.82
C GLU A 434 22.67 17.45 -30.24
N GLU A 435 22.01 16.47 -29.63
CA GLU A 435 22.64 15.24 -29.17
C GLU A 435 21.90 14.03 -29.70
N THR A 436 22.68 12.99 -30.01
CA THR A 436 22.17 11.66 -30.35
C THR A 436 22.69 10.63 -29.35
N TRP A 437 21.98 9.52 -29.27
CA TRP A 437 22.32 8.36 -28.44
C TRP A 437 21.81 7.07 -29.10
N PRO A 438 22.28 5.89 -28.66
CA PRO A 438 21.74 4.61 -29.15
C PRO A 438 20.23 4.54 -28.93
N GLY A 439 19.45 4.45 -30.02
CA GLY A 439 18.00 4.28 -29.93
C GLY A 439 17.60 2.85 -29.60
N SER A 440 16.35 2.65 -29.18
CA SER A 440 15.73 1.35 -28.99
C SER A 440 14.47 1.20 -29.85
N SER A 441 14.14 -0.04 -30.23
CA SER A 441 12.93 -0.38 -30.99
C SER A 441 11.96 -1.26 -30.19
N ASP A 442 12.12 -1.26 -28.87
CA ASP A 442 11.38 -2.10 -27.92
C ASP A 442 10.20 -1.36 -27.25
N PHE A 443 9.97 -0.10 -27.66
CA PHE A 443 8.90 0.77 -27.17
C PHE A 443 8.96 1.09 -25.67
N MET A 444 10.10 0.86 -25.00
CA MET A 444 10.25 1.17 -23.58
C MET A 444 10.89 2.52 -23.34
N GLU A 445 10.73 2.99 -22.10
CA GLU A 445 11.50 4.13 -21.62
C GLU A 445 12.89 3.65 -21.24
N HIS A 446 13.89 4.37 -21.75
CA HIS A 446 15.31 4.20 -21.45
C HIS A 446 15.85 5.50 -20.91
N SER A 447 17.06 5.47 -20.37
CA SER A 447 17.72 6.66 -19.88
C SER A 447 19.20 6.70 -20.22
N VAL A 448 19.69 7.91 -20.47
CA VAL A 448 21.08 8.20 -20.83
C VAL A 448 21.60 9.38 -20.02
N GLU A 449 22.82 9.25 -19.48
CA GLU A 449 23.52 10.38 -18.85
C GLU A 449 24.27 11.19 -19.91
N LEU A 450 24.05 12.51 -19.90
CA LEU A 450 24.63 13.47 -20.83
C LEU A 450 25.45 14.52 -20.07
N LYS A 451 26.37 15.18 -20.80
CA LYS A 451 27.27 16.20 -20.28
C LYS A 451 27.05 17.54 -20.97
N MET A 452 27.17 18.63 -20.21
CA MET A 452 27.46 19.97 -20.74
C MET A 452 28.67 20.62 -20.06
N ASP A 453 29.19 21.68 -20.69
CA ASP A 453 30.34 22.42 -20.20
C ASP A 453 30.02 23.19 -18.91
N GLY A 454 31.05 23.51 -18.14
CA GLY A 454 30.90 24.28 -16.92
C GLY A 454 30.42 25.71 -17.16
N LEU A 455 29.62 26.21 -16.23
CA LEU A 455 28.96 27.50 -16.32
C LEU A 455 29.47 28.47 -15.23
N LYS A 456 29.23 29.76 -15.43
CA LYS A 456 29.47 30.79 -14.41
C LYS A 456 28.36 30.75 -13.36
N SER A 457 28.59 31.41 -12.23
CA SER A 457 27.54 31.64 -11.22
C SER A 457 26.28 32.23 -11.84
N GLY A 458 25.11 31.68 -11.45
CA GLY A 458 23.81 32.15 -11.90
C GLY A 458 22.74 31.06 -11.97
N GLN A 459 21.58 31.43 -12.48
CA GLN A 459 20.45 30.53 -12.70
C GLN A 459 20.25 30.28 -14.19
N TYR A 460 19.90 29.04 -14.50
CA TYR A 460 19.80 28.54 -15.85
C TYR A 460 18.57 27.66 -16.02
N TYR A 461 18.05 27.61 -17.24
CA TYR A 461 16.98 26.71 -17.64
C TYR A 461 17.47 25.86 -18.82
N LEU A 462 17.49 24.54 -18.65
CA LEU A 462 17.80 23.60 -19.72
C LEU A 462 16.49 23.12 -20.34
N MET A 463 16.29 23.42 -21.62
CA MET A 463 15.14 23.00 -22.41
C MET A 463 15.57 21.88 -23.38
N VAL A 464 14.73 20.88 -23.54
CA VAL A 464 14.91 19.77 -24.48
C VAL A 464 13.66 19.57 -25.34
N ASN A 465 13.88 19.28 -26.62
CA ASN A 465 12.83 19.08 -27.60
C ASN A 465 13.20 17.98 -28.61
N ASN A 466 12.22 17.19 -29.03
CA ASN A 466 12.39 16.10 -30.01
C ASN A 466 12.46 16.56 -31.49
N SER A 467 12.29 17.86 -31.75
CA SER A 467 12.38 18.46 -33.08
C SER A 467 12.96 19.87 -32.98
N LYS A 468 13.65 20.34 -34.02
CA LYS A 468 14.29 21.66 -34.03
C LYS A 468 13.30 22.80 -33.85
N ASP A 469 12.13 22.67 -34.48
CA ASP A 469 11.02 23.63 -34.37
C ASP A 469 10.26 23.40 -33.06
N ILE A 470 9.76 24.48 -32.44
CA ILE A 470 8.93 24.37 -31.23
C ILE A 470 7.47 24.50 -31.68
N THR A 471 6.73 23.39 -31.66
CA THR A 471 5.30 23.36 -31.96
C THR A 471 4.57 22.60 -30.86
N SER A 472 3.25 22.80 -30.74
CA SER A 472 2.43 22.09 -29.74
C SER A 472 2.37 20.57 -29.94
N ALA A 473 2.86 20.06 -31.07
CA ALA A 473 2.92 18.62 -31.36
C ALA A 473 4.23 17.97 -30.88
N ASN A 474 5.23 18.77 -30.48
CA ASN A 474 6.55 18.28 -30.11
C ASN A 474 6.64 18.01 -28.60
N VAL A 475 7.38 16.98 -28.23
CA VAL A 475 7.65 16.69 -26.82
C VAL A 475 8.61 17.75 -26.30
N LEU A 476 8.15 18.51 -25.30
CA LEU A 476 8.90 19.61 -24.72
C LEU A 476 9.04 19.44 -23.22
N GLN A 477 10.27 19.51 -22.75
CA GLN A 477 10.59 19.44 -21.33
C GLN A 477 11.69 20.42 -20.99
N GLY A 478 11.83 20.72 -19.71
CA GLY A 478 12.99 21.44 -19.22
C GLY A 478 13.05 21.48 -17.70
N GLY A 479 14.16 22.01 -17.20
CA GLY A 479 14.36 22.16 -15.77
C GLY A 479 15.25 23.36 -15.46
N ALA A 480 14.91 24.05 -14.38
CA ALA A 480 15.72 25.13 -13.83
C ALA A 480 16.78 24.56 -12.88
N PHE A 481 17.97 25.15 -12.89
CA PHE A 481 19.05 24.84 -11.96
C PHE A 481 19.91 26.07 -11.69
N GLN A 482 20.76 25.97 -10.68
CA GLN A 482 21.69 27.01 -10.27
C GLN A 482 23.13 26.53 -10.43
N VAL A 483 24.05 27.48 -10.54
CA VAL A 483 25.49 27.21 -10.53
C VAL A 483 26.09 28.06 -9.42
N SER A 484 26.59 27.43 -8.36
CA SER A 484 27.12 28.11 -7.18
C SER A 484 28.10 27.22 -6.42
N ASN A 485 29.17 27.82 -5.86
CA ASN A 485 30.05 27.13 -4.92
C ASN A 485 29.56 27.27 -3.47
N LEU A 486 28.43 27.95 -3.23
CA LEU A 486 27.81 28.09 -1.92
C LEU A 486 26.84 26.91 -1.66
N ALA A 487 26.81 26.49 -0.41
CA ALA A 487 25.76 25.65 0.15
C ALA A 487 25.34 26.23 1.51
N SER A 488 24.07 26.04 1.86
CA SER A 488 23.54 26.45 3.16
C SER A 488 22.88 25.26 3.84
N ILE A 489 23.06 25.17 5.15
CA ILE A 489 22.45 24.17 6.02
C ILE A 489 21.58 24.92 7.02
N LYS A 490 20.28 24.65 6.99
CA LYS A 490 19.32 25.15 7.97
C LYS A 490 19.27 24.21 9.17
N TYR A 491 19.25 24.78 10.36
CA TYR A 491 19.19 24.05 11.61
C TYR A 491 18.28 24.74 12.64
N GLN A 492 17.42 23.98 13.31
CA GLN A 492 16.56 24.48 14.40
C GLN A 492 17.25 24.25 15.74
N MET A 493 17.69 25.32 16.41
CA MET A 493 18.42 25.21 17.70
C MET A 493 17.48 25.08 18.90
N ASP A 494 16.46 25.92 18.99
CA ASP A 494 15.48 25.97 20.08
C ASP A 494 14.14 26.54 19.59
N ASN A 495 13.19 26.81 20.51
CA ASN A 495 11.90 27.39 20.12
C ASN A 495 12.00 28.86 19.66
N GLN A 496 13.15 29.53 19.78
CA GLN A 496 13.31 30.98 19.59
C GLN A 496 14.15 31.38 18.36
N PHE A 497 15.14 30.58 17.94
CA PHE A 497 16.04 30.93 16.83
C PHE A 497 16.24 29.80 15.82
N ASP A 498 16.29 30.17 14.55
CA ASP A 498 16.82 29.34 13.46
C ASP A 498 18.31 29.67 13.25
N LYS A 499 19.12 28.64 12.98
CA LYS A 499 20.55 28.75 12.65
C LYS A 499 20.75 28.40 11.17
N ILE A 500 21.46 29.26 10.45
CA ILE A 500 21.90 29.02 9.08
C ILE A 500 23.42 28.90 9.07
N ILE A 501 23.95 27.84 8.45
CA ILE A 501 25.39 27.62 8.28
C ILE A 501 25.71 27.63 6.79
N VAL A 502 26.57 28.54 6.36
CA VAL A 502 27.01 28.67 4.97
C VAL A 502 28.38 28.02 4.82
N VAL A 503 28.49 27.12 3.85
CA VAL A 503 29.70 26.37 3.56
C VAL A 503 30.03 26.40 2.07
N ASN A 504 31.27 26.09 1.73
CA ASN A 504 31.68 25.80 0.37
C ASN A 504 31.15 24.43 -0.04
N ARG A 505 30.43 24.35 -1.16
CA ARG A 505 29.76 23.13 -1.65
C ARG A 505 30.71 21.99 -1.99
N ASP A 506 31.91 22.31 -2.48
CA ASP A 506 32.92 21.32 -2.87
C ASP A 506 33.72 20.81 -1.66
N LYS A 507 34.14 21.73 -0.78
CA LYS A 507 35.05 21.43 0.33
C LYS A 507 34.37 21.24 1.70
N GLY A 508 33.10 21.60 1.83
CA GLY A 508 32.38 21.65 3.11
C GLY A 508 32.87 22.73 4.09
N ALA A 509 33.86 23.53 3.73
CA ALA A 509 34.47 24.53 4.62
C ALA A 509 33.52 25.70 4.92
N PRO A 510 33.43 26.17 6.18
CA PRO A 510 32.61 27.31 6.54
C PRO A 510 33.07 28.58 5.82
N ILE A 511 32.11 29.38 5.37
CA ILE A 511 32.39 30.61 4.63
C ILE A 511 32.12 31.81 5.54
N LYS A 512 33.18 32.49 5.94
CA LYS A 512 33.11 33.79 6.62
C LYS A 512 32.80 34.92 5.63
N GLY A 513 31.95 35.85 6.03
CA GLY A 513 31.67 37.07 5.25
C GLY A 513 30.63 36.91 4.14
N ALA A 514 29.95 35.77 4.04
CA ALA A 514 28.82 35.61 3.14
C ALA A 514 27.62 36.41 3.64
N LYS A 515 26.93 37.08 2.73
CA LYS A 515 25.74 37.87 3.02
C LYS A 515 24.51 36.95 2.94
N VAL A 516 23.76 36.85 4.03
CA VAL A 516 22.49 36.11 4.12
C VAL A 516 21.36 37.14 4.21
N VAL A 517 20.51 37.17 3.18
CA VAL A 517 19.41 38.14 3.08
C VAL A 517 18.10 37.42 3.30
N PHE A 518 17.41 37.77 4.38
CA PHE A 518 16.12 37.23 4.77
C PHE A 518 14.99 38.13 4.32
N PHE A 519 13.90 37.55 3.85
CA PHE A 519 12.68 38.26 3.46
C PHE A 519 11.45 37.54 4.01
N GLU A 520 10.44 38.34 4.35
CA GLU A 520 9.18 37.92 4.97
C GLU A 520 8.05 38.06 3.94
N SER A 521 7.19 37.05 3.84
CA SER A 521 5.97 37.11 3.03
C SER A 521 4.94 38.02 3.69
N THR A 522 4.44 39.03 2.97
CA THR A 522 3.46 39.97 3.52
C THR A 522 2.01 39.63 3.17
N ASN A 523 1.75 38.63 2.31
CA ASN A 523 0.40 38.28 1.84
C ASN A 523 0.03 36.81 2.07
N ARG A 524 -1.17 36.56 2.63
CA ARG A 524 -1.69 35.24 3.07
C ARG A 524 -2.69 34.60 2.11
N GLY A 525 -2.94 35.19 0.94
CA GLY A 525 -3.99 34.77 0.02
C GLY A 525 -3.51 33.78 -1.04
N TYR A 526 -4.22 32.66 -1.21
CA TYR A 526 -3.99 31.60 -2.21
C TYR A 526 -4.08 32.05 -3.69
N ARG A 527 -4.33 33.35 -3.95
CA ARG A 527 -4.63 33.92 -5.28
C ARG A 527 -3.82 35.17 -5.63
N SER A 528 -2.83 35.54 -4.83
CA SER A 528 -2.01 36.72 -5.08
C SER A 528 -0.54 36.34 -4.94
N SER A 529 0.29 36.74 -5.90
CA SER A 529 1.75 36.62 -5.76
C SER A 529 2.16 37.32 -4.46
N PRO A 530 2.78 36.61 -3.51
CA PRO A 530 3.14 37.20 -2.23
C PRO A 530 4.12 38.37 -2.43
N ASP A 531 3.80 39.52 -1.83
CA ASP A 531 4.72 40.64 -1.74
C ASP A 531 5.76 40.35 -0.66
N TYR A 532 7.04 40.43 -1.00
CA TYR A 532 8.15 40.15 -0.07
C TYR A 532 8.88 41.42 0.31
N LYS A 533 9.13 41.58 1.61
CA LYS A 533 9.98 42.66 2.13
C LYS A 533 11.25 42.07 2.70
N ILE A 534 12.40 42.68 2.40
CA ILE A 534 13.64 42.36 3.09
C ILE A 534 13.42 42.61 4.59
N PHE A 535 13.50 41.53 5.36
CA PHE A 535 13.34 41.55 6.80
C PHE A 535 14.66 41.93 7.47
N GLU A 536 15.73 41.20 7.13
CA GLU A 536 17.03 41.39 7.75
C GLU A 536 18.14 40.91 6.80
N THR A 537 19.32 41.50 6.93
CA THR A 537 20.54 41.04 6.27
C THR A 537 21.59 40.77 7.32
N LYS A 538 22.19 39.59 7.29
CA LYS A 538 23.27 39.19 8.19
C LYS A 538 24.50 38.77 7.41
N ILE A 539 25.64 38.79 8.10
CA ILE A 539 26.92 38.36 7.56
C ILE A 539 27.39 37.17 8.38
N THR A 540 27.85 36.12 7.71
CA THR A 540 28.34 34.92 8.39
C THR A 540 29.62 35.18 9.17
N ASP A 541 29.70 34.60 10.36
CA ASP A 541 30.88 34.65 11.22
C ASP A 541 32.01 33.70 10.74
N ALA A 542 33.05 33.51 11.57
CA ALA A 542 34.19 32.65 11.24
C ALA A 542 33.81 31.17 11.02
N ASP A 543 32.70 30.72 11.60
CA ASP A 543 32.19 29.35 11.47
C ASP A 543 31.12 29.24 10.37
N GLY A 544 30.95 30.31 9.58
CA GLY A 544 29.96 30.37 8.51
C GLY A 544 28.53 30.55 9.03
N MET A 545 28.35 30.93 10.29
CA MET A 545 27.05 30.89 10.96
C MET A 545 26.32 32.24 10.97
N VAL A 546 25.00 32.15 10.91
CA VAL A 546 24.05 33.25 11.15
C VAL A 546 22.90 32.72 12.01
N LEU A 547 22.51 33.48 13.04
CA LEU A 547 21.32 33.23 13.85
C LEU A 547 20.20 34.19 13.45
N ILE A 548 18.97 33.71 13.32
CA ILE A 548 17.80 34.52 12.98
C ILE A 548 16.63 34.21 13.94
N PRO A 549 15.94 35.23 14.50
CA PRO A 549 14.77 34.99 15.34
C PRO A 549 13.69 34.23 14.56
N ARG A 550 13.09 33.23 15.19
CA ARG A 550 12.09 32.37 14.55
C ARG A 550 10.87 33.18 14.15
N ARG A 551 10.50 33.12 12.88
CA ARG A 551 9.29 33.72 12.33
C ARG A 551 8.56 32.74 11.41
N GLU A 552 7.29 33.03 11.17
CA GLU A 552 6.50 32.31 10.16
C GLU A 552 6.91 32.80 8.77
N GLN A 553 7.10 31.87 7.82
CA GLN A 553 7.26 32.16 6.39
C GLN A 553 8.44 33.09 6.03
N LEU A 554 9.59 32.85 6.66
CA LEU A 554 10.85 33.51 6.30
C LEU A 554 11.57 32.68 5.22
N SER A 555 12.11 33.34 4.21
CA SER A 555 12.93 32.72 3.16
C SER A 555 14.23 33.52 3.03
N TYR A 556 15.27 32.91 2.43
CA TYR A 556 16.58 33.56 2.34
C TYR A 556 17.36 33.18 1.07
N TYR A 557 18.30 34.04 0.71
CA TYR A 557 19.37 33.70 -0.23
C TYR A 557 20.74 34.05 0.37
N VAL A 558 21.78 33.44 -0.17
CA VAL A 558 23.16 33.65 0.25
C VAL A 558 23.96 34.20 -0.92
N SER A 559 24.76 35.24 -0.70
CA SER A 559 25.67 35.76 -1.70
C SER A 559 27.08 36.03 -1.16
N LEU A 560 28.06 35.87 -2.04
CA LEU A 560 29.45 36.20 -1.79
C LEU A 560 30.12 36.65 -3.10
N LYS A 561 30.41 37.94 -3.21
CA LYS A 561 30.91 38.56 -4.47
C LYS A 561 29.91 38.29 -5.61
N ASP A 562 30.35 37.61 -6.67
CA ASP A 562 29.51 37.23 -7.83
C ASP A 562 28.84 35.85 -7.66
N ASP A 563 29.13 35.13 -6.58
CA ASP A 563 28.49 33.85 -6.26
C ASP A 563 27.19 34.07 -5.48
N LEU A 564 26.15 33.34 -5.86
CA LEU A 564 24.81 33.49 -5.35
C LEU A 564 24.12 32.13 -5.31
N LEU A 565 23.51 31.83 -4.16
CA LEU A 565 22.67 30.67 -3.94
C LEU A 565 21.27 31.12 -3.51
N LEU A 566 20.26 30.78 -4.32
CA LEU A 566 18.87 30.84 -3.86
C LEU A 566 18.54 29.55 -3.12
N THR A 567 17.84 29.67 -2.01
CA THR A 567 17.42 28.52 -1.22
C THR A 567 15.92 28.32 -1.38
N GLN A 568 15.50 27.09 -1.68
CA GLN A 568 14.08 26.72 -1.67
C GLN A 568 13.60 26.37 -0.25
N ASP A 569 14.44 26.60 0.76
CA ASP A 569 14.13 26.32 2.15
C ASP A 569 13.12 27.34 2.68
N TRP A 570 11.86 26.95 2.74
CA TRP A 570 10.89 27.67 3.55
C TRP A 570 11.25 27.48 5.02
N LEU A 571 11.39 28.57 5.76
CA LEU A 571 11.31 28.54 7.22
C LEU A 571 9.83 28.40 7.60
N TYR A 572 9.21 27.29 7.18
CA TYR A 572 7.84 26.94 7.53
C TYR A 572 7.84 26.44 8.98
N ASN A 573 7.39 27.31 9.86
CA ASN A 573 7.23 27.02 11.25
C ASN A 573 5.74 26.96 11.51
N MET A 574 5.20 25.73 11.63
CA MET A 574 4.01 25.56 12.46
C MET A 574 4.43 26.04 13.85
N ARG A 575 3.99 27.23 14.26
CA ARG A 575 3.87 27.53 15.68
C ARG A 575 2.93 26.47 16.23
N TYR A 576 3.48 25.36 16.69
CA TYR A 576 2.93 24.79 17.90
C TYR A 576 3.39 25.78 18.96
N PRO A 577 2.52 26.67 19.48
CA PRO A 577 2.85 27.37 20.71
C PRO A 577 3.09 26.27 21.73
N ASN A 578 4.36 25.93 21.92
CA ASN A 578 4.79 25.04 22.97
C ASN A 578 4.84 25.83 24.28
N ASP A 579 3.81 26.66 24.49
CA ASP A 579 3.21 26.91 25.80
C ASP A 579 2.50 25.63 26.25
N SER A 580 3.12 24.46 26.07
CA SER A 580 2.78 23.31 26.88
C SER A 580 3.25 23.68 28.28
N LYS A 581 2.40 24.46 28.96
CA LYS A 581 2.40 24.54 30.42
C LYS A 581 2.58 23.10 30.88
N PRO A 582 3.55 22.80 31.76
CA PRO A 582 3.78 21.46 32.27
C PRO A 582 2.45 20.77 32.54
N THR A 583 2.08 19.78 31.72
CA THR A 583 0.80 19.09 31.84
C THR A 583 1.01 17.88 32.74
N VAL A 584 0.08 17.69 33.66
CA VAL A 584 0.07 16.48 34.48
C VAL A 584 -0.45 15.33 33.61
N GLN A 585 0.29 14.23 33.58
CA GLN A 585 -0.05 12.97 32.92
C GLN A 585 -0.49 11.96 33.97
N TYR A 586 -1.44 11.08 33.63
CA TYR A 586 -2.00 10.09 34.54
C TYR A 586 -1.85 8.68 33.97
N GLN A 587 -1.17 7.81 34.70
CA GLN A 587 -1.05 6.38 34.37
C GLN A 587 -2.00 5.57 35.22
N PHE A 588 -2.81 4.72 34.59
CA PHE A 588 -3.83 3.90 35.25
C PHE A 588 -3.37 2.46 35.44
N PHE A 589 -3.83 1.84 36.52
CA PHE A 589 -3.68 0.42 36.81
C PHE A 589 -5.03 -0.09 37.32
N THR A 590 -5.56 -1.14 36.71
CA THR A 590 -6.80 -1.81 37.15
C THR A 590 -6.48 -3.20 37.69
N ASP A 591 -7.34 -3.75 38.56
CA ASP A 591 -7.14 -5.09 39.10
C ASP A 591 -7.42 -6.20 38.06
N ARG A 592 -8.27 -5.89 37.06
CA ARG A 592 -8.59 -6.77 35.92
C ARG A 592 -8.75 -5.98 34.63
N SER A 593 -8.68 -6.68 33.51
CA SER A 593 -8.99 -6.17 32.16
C SER A 593 -10.44 -6.42 31.74
N ILE A 594 -11.17 -7.33 32.39
CA ILE A 594 -12.57 -7.69 32.08
C ILE A 594 -13.44 -7.82 33.35
N TYR A 595 -14.69 -7.34 33.25
CA TYR A 595 -15.68 -7.30 34.33
C TYR A 595 -17.06 -7.71 33.82
N ARG A 596 -17.97 -8.05 34.74
CA ARG A 596 -19.41 -8.23 34.45
C ARG A 596 -20.19 -6.96 34.81
N PRO A 597 -21.38 -6.75 34.21
CA PRO A 597 -22.34 -5.76 34.70
C PRO A 597 -22.53 -5.84 36.23
N GLY A 598 -22.62 -4.69 36.88
CA GLY A 598 -22.76 -4.59 38.35
C GLY A 598 -21.46 -4.76 39.16
N GLN A 599 -20.36 -5.23 38.56
CA GLN A 599 -19.11 -5.38 39.30
C GLN A 599 -18.44 -4.04 39.59
N ILE A 600 -17.63 -4.03 40.65
CA ILE A 600 -16.80 -2.89 41.03
C ILE A 600 -15.46 -3.01 40.31
N VAL A 601 -15.10 -1.98 39.54
CA VAL A 601 -13.77 -1.79 38.95
C VAL A 601 -12.93 -1.04 39.95
N TYR A 602 -11.81 -1.63 40.40
CA TYR A 602 -10.83 -0.94 41.23
C TYR A 602 -9.68 -0.42 40.38
N PHE A 603 -9.25 0.81 40.64
CA PHE A 603 -8.13 1.39 39.91
C PHE A 603 -7.20 2.20 40.80
N LYS A 604 -5.93 2.25 40.40
CA LYS A 604 -4.88 3.11 40.96
C LYS A 604 -4.31 3.99 39.85
N ILE A 605 -3.95 5.21 40.19
CA ILE A 605 -3.40 6.20 39.27
C ILE A 605 -2.08 6.73 39.81
N LEU A 606 -1.10 6.91 38.93
CA LEU A 606 0.12 7.67 39.21
C LEU A 606 0.12 8.95 38.35
N ALA A 607 0.24 10.11 39.00
CA ALA A 607 0.31 11.40 38.33
C ALA A 607 1.76 11.90 38.24
N THR A 608 2.18 12.25 37.03
CA THR A 608 3.52 12.79 36.76
C THR A 608 3.43 14.11 36.00
N ILE A 609 4.44 14.96 36.14
CA ILE A 609 4.56 16.23 35.42
C ILE A 609 6.01 16.41 34.98
N ASN A 610 6.22 16.86 33.76
CA ASN A 610 7.58 17.18 33.31
C ASN A 610 8.02 18.53 33.87
N ASP A 611 9.23 18.62 34.42
CA ASP A 611 9.80 19.89 34.86
C ASP A 611 10.35 20.74 33.69
N LYS A 612 11.03 21.85 34.00
CA LYS A 612 11.59 22.76 32.98
C LYS A 612 12.63 22.10 32.08
N ASP A 613 13.25 21.01 32.55
CA ASP A 613 14.25 20.22 31.82
C ASP A 613 13.62 18.97 31.17
N GLN A 614 12.28 18.91 31.10
CA GLN A 614 11.48 17.78 30.65
C GLN A 614 11.68 16.48 31.45
N LEU A 615 12.14 16.56 32.71
CA LEU A 615 12.26 15.38 33.57
C LEU A 615 10.91 15.08 34.25
N PRO A 616 10.41 13.83 34.20
CA PRO A 616 9.18 13.48 34.91
C PRO A 616 9.38 13.56 36.42
N LYS A 617 8.49 14.26 37.09
CA LYS A 617 8.39 14.33 38.56
C LYS A 617 7.02 13.87 39.00
N ILE A 618 6.94 13.19 40.13
CA ILE A 618 5.65 12.86 40.75
C ILE A 618 4.90 14.15 41.09
N LYS A 619 3.60 14.16 40.81
CA LYS A 619 2.73 15.29 41.12
C LYS A 619 1.89 14.97 42.35
N THR A 620 2.26 15.54 43.49
CA THR A 620 1.55 15.40 44.77
C THR A 620 0.44 16.45 44.93
N ALA A 621 -0.57 16.14 45.75
CA ALA A 621 -1.72 17.01 46.06
C ALA A 621 -2.47 17.55 44.81
N GLN A 622 -2.40 16.84 43.69
CA GLN A 622 -3.11 17.18 42.46
C GLN A 622 -4.56 16.76 42.59
N LYS A 623 -5.48 17.71 42.42
CA LYS A 623 -6.92 17.44 42.29
C LYS A 623 -7.26 17.17 40.83
N PHE A 624 -8.02 16.12 40.57
CA PHE A 624 -8.45 15.76 39.21
C PHE A 624 -9.71 14.90 39.25
N VAL A 625 -10.35 14.74 38.09
CA VAL A 625 -11.56 13.93 37.92
C VAL A 625 -11.23 12.74 37.04
N VAL A 626 -11.74 11.58 37.44
CA VAL A 626 -11.78 10.37 36.60
C VAL A 626 -13.23 10.15 36.18
N GLN A 627 -13.45 9.94 34.89
CA GLN A 627 -14.75 9.61 34.30
C GLN A 627 -14.72 8.17 33.81
N LEU A 628 -15.85 7.46 33.96
CA LEU A 628 -16.11 6.19 33.31
C LEU A 628 -16.99 6.46 32.08
N ILE A 629 -16.51 6.04 30.91
CA ILE A 629 -17.16 6.27 29.61
C ILE A 629 -17.58 4.91 29.03
N ASN A 630 -18.82 4.80 28.56
CA ASN A 630 -19.36 3.59 27.94
C ASN A 630 -18.92 3.42 26.46
N PRO A 631 -19.26 2.30 25.79
CA PRO A 631 -18.87 2.05 24.40
C PRO A 631 -19.37 3.10 23.38
N ASN A 632 -20.44 3.83 23.70
CA ASN A 632 -20.97 4.92 22.87
C ASN A 632 -20.28 6.27 23.10
N GLY A 633 -19.26 6.32 23.96
CA GLY A 633 -18.57 7.58 24.30
C GLY A 633 -19.30 8.44 25.32
N GLN A 634 -20.28 7.91 26.05
CA GLN A 634 -21.07 8.67 27.05
C GLN A 634 -20.52 8.48 28.46
N GLU A 635 -20.47 9.56 29.26
CA GLU A 635 -20.12 9.50 30.68
C GLU A 635 -21.20 8.75 31.48
N VAL A 636 -20.78 7.67 32.16
CA VAL A 636 -21.62 6.84 33.03
C VAL A 636 -21.52 7.30 34.48
N SER A 637 -20.30 7.61 34.93
CA SER A 637 -20.01 8.01 36.30
C SER A 637 -18.69 8.77 36.37
N LYS A 638 -18.45 9.47 37.47
CA LYS A 638 -17.18 10.17 37.73
C LYS A 638 -16.83 10.20 39.21
N VAL A 639 -15.54 10.27 39.51
CA VAL A 639 -15.01 10.42 40.87
C VAL A 639 -13.94 11.50 40.92
N ASN A 640 -13.98 12.33 41.95
CA ASN A 640 -12.97 13.34 42.22
C ASN A 640 -11.87 12.75 43.11
N LEU A 641 -10.61 12.86 42.69
CA LEU A 641 -9.47 12.29 43.40
C LEU A 641 -8.40 13.35 43.68
N VAL A 642 -7.58 13.07 44.70
CA VAL A 642 -6.40 13.87 45.06
C VAL A 642 -5.20 12.95 45.22
N THR A 643 -4.08 13.29 44.59
CA THR A 643 -2.86 12.49 44.72
C THR A 643 -2.20 12.64 46.09
N ASN A 644 -1.70 11.53 46.63
CA ASN A 644 -0.98 11.46 47.90
C ASN A 644 0.49 11.95 47.78
N ALA A 645 1.25 11.80 48.86
CA ALA A 645 2.66 12.22 48.93
C ALA A 645 3.59 11.47 47.95
N PHE A 646 3.15 10.32 47.40
CA PHE A 646 3.86 9.55 46.39
C PHE A 646 3.34 9.82 44.96
N GLY A 647 2.47 10.82 44.78
CA GLY A 647 1.88 11.17 43.49
C GLY A 647 0.82 10.18 42.99
N SER A 648 0.30 9.30 43.86
CA SER A 648 -0.70 8.30 43.48
C SER A 648 -2.08 8.59 44.08
N ALA A 649 -3.13 8.12 43.41
CA ALA A 649 -4.51 8.11 43.90
C ALA A 649 -5.14 6.75 43.60
N GLN A 650 -6.25 6.42 44.26
CA GLN A 650 -7.02 5.21 43.99
C GLN A 650 -8.51 5.52 44.02
N GLY A 651 -9.29 4.75 43.29
CA GLY A 651 -10.73 4.90 43.22
C GLY A 651 -11.41 3.63 42.72
N SER A 652 -12.72 3.69 42.59
CA SER A 652 -13.52 2.59 42.07
C SER A 652 -14.77 3.09 41.36
N PHE A 653 -15.26 2.32 40.40
CA PHE A 653 -16.56 2.52 39.77
C PHE A 653 -17.41 1.26 39.91
N VAL A 654 -18.69 1.43 40.20
CA VAL A 654 -19.67 0.35 40.07
C VAL A 654 -20.17 0.38 38.63
N LEU A 655 -20.00 -0.72 37.89
CA LEU A 655 -20.51 -0.84 36.53
C LEU A 655 -22.04 -0.91 36.54
N PRO A 656 -22.74 -0.31 35.55
CA PRO A 656 -24.18 -0.44 35.44
C PRO A 656 -24.63 -1.90 35.38
N ASN A 657 -25.77 -2.22 35.98
CA ASN A 657 -26.40 -3.55 35.87
C ASN A 657 -27.14 -3.75 34.53
N SER A 658 -27.43 -2.66 33.82
CA SER A 658 -28.10 -2.66 32.52
C SER A 658 -27.48 -1.60 31.61
N GLY A 659 -27.51 -1.83 30.29
CA GLY A 659 -26.87 -0.98 29.30
C GLY A 659 -26.10 -1.78 28.25
N LEU A 660 -25.28 -1.08 27.46
CA LEU A 660 -24.44 -1.72 26.44
C LEU A 660 -23.18 -2.31 27.07
N ASN A 661 -22.96 -3.60 26.84
CA ASN A 661 -21.70 -4.29 27.06
C ASN A 661 -20.65 -3.88 26.01
N GLY A 662 -19.39 -4.17 26.28
CA GLY A 662 -18.25 -3.88 25.41
C GLY A 662 -17.15 -3.07 26.09
N SER A 663 -16.43 -2.28 25.30
CA SER A 663 -15.25 -1.50 25.76
C SER A 663 -15.66 -0.23 26.51
N PHE A 664 -15.34 -0.18 27.80
CA PHE A 664 -15.46 1.01 28.64
C PHE A 664 -14.09 1.66 28.81
N ASN A 665 -14.08 2.98 29.01
CA ASN A 665 -12.85 3.75 29.20
C ASN A 665 -12.89 4.55 30.50
N LEU A 666 -11.86 4.40 31.33
CA LEU A 666 -11.57 5.31 32.43
C LEU A 666 -10.73 6.46 31.86
N VAL A 667 -11.14 7.71 32.07
CA VAL A 667 -10.47 8.89 31.52
C VAL A 667 -10.20 9.89 32.62
N ALA A 668 -8.95 10.36 32.74
CA ALA A 668 -8.55 11.42 33.66
C ALA A 668 -8.34 12.76 32.92
N ASP A 669 -8.92 13.83 33.47
CA ASP A 669 -8.63 15.24 33.14
C ASP A 669 -8.47 15.51 31.62
N GLN A 670 -9.55 15.30 30.84
CA GLN A 670 -9.58 15.52 29.39
C GLN A 670 -8.57 14.67 28.61
N TYR A 671 -8.55 13.35 28.83
CA TYR A 671 -7.68 12.39 28.11
C TYR A 671 -6.17 12.57 28.36
N ARG A 672 -5.78 13.19 29.48
CA ARG A 672 -4.39 13.20 29.97
C ARG A 672 -3.96 11.89 30.62
N GLY A 673 -4.86 10.92 30.64
CA GLY A 673 -4.63 9.53 30.98
C GLY A 673 -5.90 8.74 30.70
N SER A 674 -5.75 7.52 30.18
CA SER A 674 -6.89 6.64 29.91
C SER A 674 -6.54 5.18 30.09
N GLN A 675 -7.53 4.37 30.48
CA GLN A 675 -7.44 2.91 30.52
C GLN A 675 -8.73 2.29 30.02
N SER A 676 -8.62 1.33 29.09
CA SER A 676 -9.77 0.56 28.61
C SER A 676 -9.97 -0.69 29.45
N ILE A 677 -11.23 -1.05 29.66
CA ILE A 677 -11.67 -2.31 30.28
C ILE A 677 -12.81 -2.90 29.44
N GLN A 678 -12.95 -4.22 29.46
CA GLN A 678 -14.08 -4.91 28.83
C GLN A 678 -15.17 -5.20 29.85
N VAL A 679 -16.43 -5.01 29.47
CA VAL A 679 -17.61 -5.34 30.29
C VAL A 679 -18.48 -6.31 29.52
N GLU A 680 -18.54 -7.56 29.97
CA GLU A 680 -19.23 -8.63 29.26
C GLU A 680 -20.00 -9.55 30.23
N GLU A 681 -21.13 -10.10 29.77
CA GLU A 681 -21.82 -11.19 30.45
C GLU A 681 -21.14 -12.52 30.11
N TYR A 682 -20.02 -12.80 30.78
CA TYR A 682 -19.29 -14.06 30.58
C TYR A 682 -19.58 -15.05 31.71
N LYS A 683 -19.82 -16.33 31.37
CA LYS A 683 -19.72 -17.44 32.32
C LYS A 683 -18.24 -17.73 32.55
N ARG A 684 -17.84 -18.07 33.78
CA ARG A 684 -16.44 -18.51 34.01
C ARG A 684 -16.25 -19.83 33.26
N PRO A 685 -15.24 -19.94 32.39
CA PRO A 685 -14.90 -21.20 31.74
C PRO A 685 -14.68 -22.30 32.78
N ASN A 686 -15.26 -23.49 32.56
CA ASN A 686 -15.05 -24.66 33.42
C ASN A 686 -13.82 -25.47 32.99
N PHE A 687 -13.37 -25.30 31.75
CA PHE A 687 -12.22 -26.00 31.17
C PHE A 687 -11.43 -25.11 30.21
N GLU A 688 -10.22 -25.56 29.87
CA GLU A 688 -9.27 -24.92 28.97
C GLU A 688 -8.74 -25.93 27.93
N ILE A 689 -8.25 -25.39 26.81
CA ILE A 689 -7.55 -26.14 25.77
C ILE A 689 -6.07 -25.77 25.84
N LEU A 690 -5.20 -26.77 25.97
CA LEU A 690 -3.75 -26.60 26.01
C LEU A 690 -3.10 -27.35 24.84
N PHE A 691 -2.39 -26.64 23.99
CA PHE A 691 -1.57 -27.25 22.94
C PHE A 691 -0.22 -27.73 23.49
N ASP A 692 0.25 -28.87 23.01
CA ASP A 692 1.58 -29.34 23.31
C ASP A 692 2.65 -28.50 22.59
N THR A 693 3.88 -28.53 23.11
CA THR A 693 5.02 -27.92 22.41
C THR A 693 5.41 -28.79 21.22
N LEU A 694 5.48 -28.20 20.02
CA LEU A 694 5.97 -28.88 18.82
C LEU A 694 7.46 -29.20 18.99
N LYS A 695 7.80 -30.48 19.11
CA LYS A 695 9.18 -30.95 19.34
C LYS A 695 9.90 -31.39 18.06
N SER A 696 9.20 -31.50 16.93
CA SER A 696 9.75 -31.98 15.66
C SER A 696 10.18 -30.84 14.74
N GLU A 697 11.08 -31.14 13.82
CA GLU A 697 11.47 -30.23 12.75
C GLU A 697 10.30 -30.03 11.78
N LEU A 698 9.73 -28.83 11.74
CA LEU A 698 8.61 -28.49 10.87
C LEU A 698 9.10 -28.38 9.42
N LYS A 699 8.54 -29.19 8.51
CA LYS A 699 8.91 -29.22 7.09
C LYS A 699 7.69 -29.11 6.20
N LEU A 700 7.83 -28.35 5.12
CA LEU A 700 6.85 -28.34 4.04
C LEU A 700 6.77 -29.72 3.37
N GLY A 701 5.56 -30.12 2.99
CA GLY A 701 5.28 -31.39 2.29
C GLY A 701 5.25 -32.65 3.18
N GLN A 702 5.48 -32.55 4.49
CA GLN A 702 5.37 -33.67 5.42
C GLN A 702 4.11 -33.56 6.29
N VAL A 703 3.58 -34.70 6.75
CA VAL A 703 2.44 -34.71 7.67
C VAL A 703 2.90 -34.11 9.01
N LEU A 704 2.22 -33.06 9.45
CA LEU A 704 2.42 -32.41 10.73
C LEU A 704 1.29 -32.81 11.69
N HIS A 705 1.68 -33.26 12.88
CA HIS A 705 0.77 -33.63 13.96
C HIS A 705 0.77 -32.53 15.03
N VAL A 706 -0.37 -31.88 15.23
CA VAL A 706 -0.59 -30.87 16.27
C VAL A 706 -1.44 -31.49 17.35
N THR A 707 -0.84 -31.73 18.52
CA THR A 707 -1.50 -32.37 19.67
C THR A 707 -1.85 -31.35 20.76
N GLY A 708 -2.88 -31.66 21.52
CA GLY A 708 -3.26 -30.90 22.70
C GLY A 708 -4.16 -31.69 23.64
N LYS A 709 -4.58 -31.04 24.72
CA LYS A 709 -5.48 -31.61 25.72
C LYS A 709 -6.55 -30.61 26.15
N VAL A 710 -7.73 -31.12 26.46
CA VAL A 710 -8.85 -30.41 27.07
C VAL A 710 -8.95 -30.84 28.52
N GLN A 711 -8.83 -29.90 29.44
CA GLN A 711 -8.86 -30.19 30.88
C GLN A 711 -9.61 -29.08 31.63
N SER A 712 -10.25 -29.42 32.74
CA SER A 712 -10.73 -28.41 33.70
C SER A 712 -9.56 -27.57 34.24
N TYR A 713 -9.83 -26.37 34.76
CA TYR A 713 -8.80 -25.54 35.41
C TYR A 713 -8.13 -26.18 36.63
N ASN A 714 -8.72 -27.26 37.18
CA ASN A 714 -8.14 -28.07 38.25
C ASN A 714 -7.33 -29.26 37.73
N GLY A 715 -7.13 -29.38 36.42
CA GLY A 715 -6.30 -30.41 35.77
C GLY A 715 -7.02 -31.74 35.48
N ILE A 716 -8.32 -31.85 35.74
CA ILE A 716 -9.10 -33.07 35.41
C ILE A 716 -9.36 -33.10 33.90
N PRO A 717 -9.04 -34.19 33.17
CA PRO A 717 -9.35 -34.35 31.76
C PRO A 717 -10.83 -34.21 31.42
N VAL A 718 -11.15 -33.59 30.29
CA VAL A 718 -12.51 -33.56 29.74
C VAL A 718 -12.62 -34.59 28.63
N ALA A 719 -13.03 -35.80 29.01
CA ALA A 719 -13.18 -36.91 28.08
C ALA A 719 -14.31 -36.66 27.06
N ASN A 720 -14.14 -37.20 25.84
CA ASN A 720 -15.13 -37.16 24.76
C ASN A 720 -15.57 -35.74 24.35
N ALA A 721 -14.72 -34.73 24.57
CA ALA A 721 -14.99 -33.38 24.08
C ALA A 721 -14.98 -33.37 22.54
N VAL A 722 -15.99 -32.75 21.92
CA VAL A 722 -16.06 -32.59 20.47
C VAL A 722 -15.18 -31.43 20.06
N ILE A 723 -14.17 -31.71 19.25
CA ILE A 723 -13.16 -30.74 18.78
C ILE A 723 -13.45 -30.40 17.32
N LYS A 724 -13.84 -29.16 17.04
CA LYS A 724 -13.88 -28.62 15.67
C LYS A 724 -12.60 -27.85 15.43
N TYR A 725 -11.92 -28.07 14.31
CA TYR A 725 -10.67 -27.38 14.01
C TYR A 725 -10.68 -26.70 12.64
N ARG A 726 -9.92 -25.62 12.51
CA ARG A 726 -9.62 -24.91 11.26
C ARG A 726 -8.13 -24.61 11.19
N ILE A 727 -7.54 -24.82 10.02
CA ILE A 727 -6.13 -24.56 9.78
C ILE A 727 -6.01 -23.46 8.74
N ASN A 728 -5.44 -22.33 9.14
CA ASN A 728 -5.25 -21.18 8.27
C ASN A 728 -3.76 -20.98 7.99
N LYS A 729 -3.42 -20.68 6.74
CA LYS A 729 -2.09 -20.29 6.28
C LYS A 729 -2.09 -18.80 5.93
N SER A 730 -1.03 -18.12 6.32
CA SER A 730 -0.74 -16.74 5.89
C SER A 730 0.73 -16.62 5.53
N LEU A 731 1.05 -15.71 4.61
CA LEU A 731 2.43 -15.50 4.16
C LEU A 731 3.08 -14.39 4.98
N PHE A 732 4.26 -14.67 5.53
CA PHE A 732 5.11 -13.68 6.20
C PHE A 732 6.46 -13.59 5.49
N MET A 733 6.88 -12.38 5.12
CA MET A 733 8.21 -12.13 4.53
C MET A 733 9.10 -11.42 5.56
N PRO A 734 10.13 -12.08 6.11
CA PRO A 734 10.95 -11.52 7.18
C PRO A 734 11.97 -10.48 6.69
N TYR A 735 12.31 -10.48 5.39
CA TYR A 735 13.37 -9.63 4.84
C TYR A 735 12.79 -8.46 4.03
N TYR A 736 12.58 -7.33 4.69
CA TYR A 736 12.44 -6.05 4.01
C TYR A 736 13.47 -5.04 4.56
N PRO A 737 14.26 -4.39 3.69
CA PRO A 737 15.01 -3.20 4.07
C PRO A 737 14.04 -2.16 4.64
N CYS A 738 14.40 -1.55 5.77
CA CYS A 738 13.64 -0.63 6.63
C CYS A 738 13.01 0.64 6.00
N TRP A 739 12.79 0.68 4.68
CA TRP A 739 12.22 1.82 3.95
C TRP A 739 10.81 1.54 3.37
N SER A 740 10.24 0.33 3.55
CA SER A 740 8.95 -0.06 2.95
C SER A 740 7.80 -0.23 3.95
N TYR A 741 7.58 0.74 4.84
CA TYR A 741 6.44 0.78 5.77
C TYR A 741 5.04 0.75 5.08
N TYR A 742 4.98 0.74 3.75
CA TYR A 742 3.75 0.88 2.96
C TYR A 742 3.33 -0.34 2.14
N MET A 743 4.04 -1.47 2.17
CA MET A 743 3.51 -2.72 1.60
C MET A 743 2.84 -3.54 2.69
N ARG A 744 1.59 -3.19 3.02
CA ARG A 744 0.67 -4.18 3.58
C ARG A 744 0.38 -5.18 2.46
N PHE A 745 1.03 -6.33 2.50
CA PHE A 745 0.49 -7.47 1.77
C PHE A 745 -0.91 -7.73 2.32
N PRO A 746 -1.93 -7.97 1.48
CA PRO A 746 -3.17 -8.52 1.99
C PRO A 746 -2.79 -9.78 2.77
N GLU A 747 -3.18 -9.87 4.04
CA GLU A 747 -3.16 -11.15 4.76
C GLU A 747 -4.09 -12.09 3.99
N THR A 748 -3.56 -12.78 2.98
CA THR A 748 -4.28 -13.84 2.30
C THR A 748 -4.31 -15.00 3.28
N LYS A 749 -5.35 -15.03 4.10
CA LYS A 749 -5.67 -16.18 4.95
C LYS A 749 -6.27 -17.25 4.05
N GLU A 750 -5.48 -18.25 3.73
CA GLU A 750 -5.95 -19.45 3.03
C GLU A 750 -6.33 -20.50 4.07
N GLN A 751 -7.58 -20.99 4.03
CA GLN A 751 -7.97 -22.13 4.85
C GLN A 751 -7.44 -23.41 4.19
N ILE A 752 -6.55 -24.12 4.89
CA ILE A 752 -5.84 -25.30 4.41
C ILE A 752 -6.64 -26.57 4.67
N ASP A 753 -7.21 -26.68 5.86
CA ASP A 753 -7.98 -27.84 6.29
C ASP A 753 -8.98 -27.46 7.38
N PHE A 754 -10.04 -28.24 7.54
CA PHE A 754 -11.00 -28.13 8.62
C PHE A 754 -11.63 -29.48 8.90
N GLY A 755 -12.06 -29.70 10.14
CA GLY A 755 -12.68 -30.97 10.48
C GLY A 755 -13.23 -31.01 11.90
N GLN A 756 -13.68 -32.21 12.28
CA GLN A 756 -14.18 -32.50 13.61
C GLN A 756 -13.60 -33.83 14.10
N ILE A 757 -13.03 -33.83 15.31
CA ILE A 757 -12.52 -35.01 16.01
C ILE A 757 -13.13 -35.06 17.42
N VAL A 758 -12.92 -36.16 18.13
CA VAL A 758 -13.36 -36.33 19.53
C VAL A 758 -12.12 -36.57 20.37
N ALA A 759 -12.00 -35.85 21.48
CA ALA A 759 -10.91 -36.05 22.44
C ALA A 759 -11.05 -37.41 23.14
N ASP A 760 -9.92 -38.07 23.43
CA ASP A 760 -9.87 -39.38 24.09
C ASP A 760 -10.30 -39.32 25.57
N GLU A 761 -10.21 -40.45 26.29
CA GLU A 761 -10.58 -40.55 27.71
C GLU A 761 -9.70 -39.67 28.62
N GLU A 762 -8.46 -39.39 28.19
CA GLU A 762 -7.53 -38.47 28.81
C GLU A 762 -7.67 -37.02 28.30
N GLY A 763 -8.72 -36.73 27.53
CA GLY A 763 -9.02 -35.41 26.98
C GLY A 763 -8.04 -34.94 25.91
N ARG A 764 -7.23 -35.82 25.33
CA ARG A 764 -6.23 -35.48 24.31
C ARG A 764 -6.83 -35.51 22.91
N PHE A 765 -6.28 -34.69 22.04
CA PHE A 765 -6.67 -34.62 20.64
C PHE A 765 -5.44 -34.45 19.75
N GLU A 766 -5.58 -34.87 18.49
CA GLU A 766 -4.54 -34.77 17.47
C GLU A 766 -5.15 -34.28 16.15
N VAL A 767 -4.61 -33.18 15.63
CA VAL A 767 -4.96 -32.63 14.31
C VAL A 767 -3.77 -32.85 13.38
N SER A 768 -4.02 -33.47 12.23
CA SER A 768 -2.98 -33.79 11.24
C SER A 768 -3.23 -33.09 9.91
N PHE A 769 -2.20 -32.46 9.34
CA PHE A 769 -2.29 -31.84 8.01
C PHE A 769 -0.93 -31.77 7.32
N ILE A 770 -0.91 -31.52 6.01
CA ILE A 770 0.33 -31.38 5.23
C ILE A 770 0.54 -29.89 4.87
N PRO A 771 1.59 -29.22 5.37
CA PRO A 771 1.94 -27.86 4.98
C PRO A 771 2.31 -27.80 3.49
N LYS A 772 1.59 -27.01 2.69
CA LYS A 772 1.82 -26.87 1.25
C LYS A 772 2.91 -25.84 0.94
N ASN A 773 3.82 -26.20 0.03
CA ASN A 773 4.74 -25.25 -0.60
C ASN A 773 3.99 -24.39 -1.62
N ASP A 774 4.33 -23.10 -1.70
CA ASP A 774 3.85 -22.25 -2.78
C ASP A 774 4.85 -22.37 -3.94
N ASP A 775 4.44 -23.01 -5.03
CA ASP A 775 5.23 -23.10 -6.26
C ASP A 775 5.38 -21.69 -6.85
N ASN A 776 6.34 -20.88 -6.39
CA ASN A 776 6.72 -19.64 -7.07
C ASN A 776 8.26 -19.54 -7.16
N PRO A 777 8.85 -19.97 -8.28
CA PRO A 777 10.30 -20.07 -8.43
C PRO A 777 11.05 -18.73 -8.43
N ASN A 778 10.34 -17.60 -8.42
CA ASN A 778 10.91 -16.25 -8.52
C ASN A 778 10.91 -15.45 -7.20
N GLN A 779 10.57 -16.05 -6.06
CA GLN A 779 10.55 -15.34 -4.76
C GLN A 779 11.62 -15.83 -3.78
N LEU A 780 12.08 -14.90 -2.94
CA LEU A 780 12.83 -15.16 -1.70
C LEU A 780 12.13 -16.27 -0.91
N LYS A 781 12.86 -17.26 -0.36
CA LYS A 781 12.35 -18.38 0.45
C LYS A 781 11.33 -17.86 1.50
N PRO A 782 10.00 -18.02 1.30
CA PRO A 782 9.01 -17.40 2.17
C PRO A 782 8.93 -18.12 3.52
N ILE A 783 8.42 -17.42 4.54
CA ILE A 783 7.98 -18.04 5.79
C ILE A 783 6.46 -18.15 5.73
N HIS A 784 5.94 -19.35 5.95
CA HIS A 784 4.51 -19.61 6.03
C HIS A 784 4.09 -19.68 7.49
N HIS A 785 3.20 -18.78 7.89
CA HIS A 785 2.60 -18.80 9.21
C HIS A 785 1.32 -19.63 9.18
N TYR A 786 1.29 -20.70 9.97
CA TYR A 786 0.11 -21.56 10.15
C TYR A 786 -0.54 -21.28 11.50
N SER A 787 -1.87 -21.18 11.51
CA SER A 787 -2.69 -21.09 12.72
C SER A 787 -3.67 -22.25 12.76
N VAL A 788 -3.54 -23.11 13.77
CA VAL A 788 -4.51 -24.18 14.08
C VAL A 788 -5.46 -23.64 15.15
N GLU A 789 -6.69 -23.37 14.74
CA GLU A 789 -7.78 -22.94 15.61
C GLU A 789 -8.63 -24.15 15.99
N VAL A 790 -8.93 -24.29 17.28
CA VAL A 790 -9.70 -25.41 17.84
C VAL A 790 -10.83 -24.87 18.71
N ASP A 791 -12.06 -25.34 18.45
CA ASP A 791 -13.25 -25.15 19.27
C ASP A 791 -13.60 -26.49 19.95
N ALA A 792 -13.41 -26.58 21.26
CA ALA A 792 -13.71 -27.78 22.05
C ALA A 792 -15.05 -27.63 22.79
N THR A 793 -15.96 -28.60 22.61
CA THR A 793 -17.29 -28.62 23.24
C THR A 793 -17.40 -29.79 24.21
N ASP A 794 -17.74 -29.52 25.48
CA ASP A 794 -17.95 -30.56 26.49
C ASP A 794 -19.33 -31.23 26.36
N LEU A 795 -19.58 -32.29 27.15
CA LEU A 795 -20.86 -33.00 27.18
C LEU A 795 -22.05 -32.14 27.64
N ASN A 796 -21.79 -31.02 28.31
CA ASN A 796 -22.81 -30.07 28.77
C ASN A 796 -23.11 -28.98 27.72
N GLY A 797 -22.45 -29.02 26.56
CA GLY A 797 -22.60 -28.04 25.48
C GLY A 797 -21.84 -26.73 25.72
N GLU A 798 -20.91 -26.67 26.67
CA GLU A 798 -19.99 -25.53 26.85
C GLU A 798 -18.85 -25.64 25.83
N THR A 799 -18.64 -24.58 25.02
CA THR A 799 -17.60 -24.53 23.99
C THR A 799 -16.54 -23.48 24.32
N HIS A 800 -15.26 -23.85 24.21
CA HIS A 800 -14.12 -22.92 24.30
C HIS A 800 -13.27 -22.99 23.04
N SER A 801 -12.67 -21.85 22.68
CA SER A 801 -11.81 -21.71 21.50
C SER A 801 -10.37 -21.43 21.92
N GLN A 802 -9.41 -22.02 21.21
CA GLN A 802 -7.98 -21.72 21.36
C GLN A 802 -7.28 -21.84 20.01
N SER A 803 -6.20 -21.07 19.81
CA SER A 803 -5.38 -21.20 18.61
C SER A 803 -3.90 -21.43 18.92
N LYS A 804 -3.22 -22.11 18.00
CA LYS A 804 -1.78 -22.30 18.02
C LYS A 804 -1.18 -21.87 16.69
N GLY A 805 -0.39 -20.80 16.73
CA GLY A 805 0.44 -20.34 15.62
C GLY A 805 1.82 -21.01 15.63
N PHE A 806 2.37 -21.25 14.44
CA PHE A 806 3.77 -21.63 14.22
C PHE A 806 4.20 -21.32 12.78
N ASP A 807 5.50 -21.10 12.60
CA ASP A 807 6.09 -20.76 11.33
C ASP A 807 6.79 -21.97 10.69
N ILE A 808 6.66 -22.08 9.37
CA ILE A 808 7.35 -23.10 8.57
C ILE A 808 8.06 -22.41 7.41
N SER A 809 9.33 -22.76 7.19
CA SER A 809 10.12 -22.28 6.07
C SER A 809 10.78 -23.44 5.34
N GLU A 810 11.08 -23.27 4.04
CA GLU A 810 12.00 -24.15 3.33
C GLU A 810 13.40 -24.14 3.95
N GLN A 811 13.78 -23.02 4.57
CA GLN A 811 15.06 -22.88 5.25
C GLN A 811 15.02 -23.59 6.60
N SER A 812 15.87 -24.61 6.75
CA SER A 812 15.94 -25.42 7.98
C SER A 812 16.83 -24.80 9.06
N ILE A 813 17.82 -23.98 8.68
CA ILE A 813 18.76 -23.31 9.59
C ILE A 813 18.81 -21.82 9.28
N PHE A 814 18.47 -21.00 10.27
CA PHE A 814 18.65 -19.55 10.25
C PHE A 814 19.96 -19.19 10.94
N ILE A 815 20.88 -18.64 10.15
CA ILE A 815 22.19 -18.18 10.61
C ILE A 815 22.05 -16.70 11.01
N SER A 816 22.48 -16.36 12.21
CA SER A 816 22.55 -14.97 12.66
C SER A 816 23.91 -14.65 13.25
N THR A 817 24.36 -13.41 13.09
CA THR A 817 25.65 -12.94 13.62
C THR A 817 25.47 -11.66 14.44
N ASN A 818 26.48 -11.34 15.25
CA ASN A 818 26.64 -10.02 15.86
C ASN A 818 27.52 -9.07 15.02
N LEU A 819 27.75 -9.38 13.73
CA LEU A 819 28.63 -8.60 12.86
C LEU A 819 27.97 -7.27 12.51
N LYS A 820 28.61 -6.17 12.92
CA LYS A 820 28.15 -4.82 12.55
C LYS A 820 28.67 -4.46 11.15
N PRO A 821 27.94 -3.65 10.35
CA PRO A 821 28.42 -3.16 9.05
C PRO A 821 29.72 -2.35 9.13
N TYR A 822 30.00 -1.76 10.30
CA TYR A 822 31.20 -0.97 10.59
C TYR A 822 31.66 -1.22 12.03
N PHE A 823 32.97 -1.33 12.27
CA PHE A 823 33.52 -1.34 13.63
C PHE A 823 34.93 -0.75 13.72
N LEU A 824 35.28 -0.28 14.92
CA LEU A 824 36.66 0.03 15.29
C LEU A 824 37.35 -1.29 15.66
N ASP A 825 38.61 -1.46 15.25
CA ASP A 825 39.47 -2.60 15.57
C ASP A 825 39.40 -3.04 17.05
N SER A 826 39.25 -2.09 17.99
CA SER A 826 39.20 -2.39 19.43
C SER A 826 37.87 -2.91 19.99
N ASN A 827 36.77 -2.85 19.23
CA ASN A 827 35.42 -3.03 19.79
C ASN A 827 34.84 -4.45 19.59
N LEU A 828 35.27 -5.20 18.58
CA LEU A 828 34.72 -6.53 18.29
C LEU A 828 35.70 -7.63 18.75
N LYS A 829 35.42 -8.28 19.89
CA LYS A 829 36.29 -9.36 20.40
C LYS A 829 36.17 -10.66 19.60
N SER A 830 34.95 -11.05 19.28
CA SER A 830 34.60 -12.28 18.56
C SER A 830 33.32 -12.09 17.74
N ILE A 831 33.22 -12.75 16.59
CA ILE A 831 31.92 -12.94 15.92
C ILE A 831 31.23 -14.13 16.56
N GLU A 832 30.02 -13.90 17.05
CA GLU A 832 29.12 -14.94 17.55
C GLU A 832 28.17 -15.32 16.42
N ILE A 833 28.26 -16.57 15.95
CA ILE A 833 27.36 -17.15 14.94
C ILE A 833 26.37 -18.04 15.69
N LYS A 834 25.08 -17.77 15.54
CA LYS A 834 24.00 -18.58 16.13
C LYS A 834 23.21 -19.26 15.03
N LEU A 835 22.94 -20.54 15.24
CA LEU A 835 22.12 -21.38 14.37
C LEU A 835 20.81 -21.70 15.07
N ASN A 836 19.70 -21.21 14.54
CA ASN A 836 18.37 -21.46 15.08
C ASN A 836 17.45 -22.02 13.99
N ASN A 837 16.38 -22.69 14.39
CA ASN A 837 15.23 -22.90 13.52
C ASN A 837 14.39 -21.60 13.44
N ILE A 838 13.31 -21.65 12.68
CA ILE A 838 12.42 -20.50 12.51
C ILE A 838 11.73 -20.06 13.83
N GLU A 839 11.49 -20.99 14.74
CA GLU A 839 10.93 -20.75 16.08
C GLU A 839 12.00 -20.30 17.11
N HIS A 840 13.17 -19.87 16.65
CA HIS A 840 14.31 -19.44 17.49
C HIS A 840 14.87 -20.52 18.42
N ILE A 841 14.61 -21.80 18.15
CA ILE A 841 15.18 -22.94 18.89
C ILE A 841 16.58 -23.23 18.34
N PRO A 842 17.62 -23.36 19.19
CA PRO A 842 18.98 -23.64 18.73
C PRO A 842 19.11 -24.99 18.01
N ILE A 843 19.75 -25.00 16.84
CA ILE A 843 20.06 -26.23 16.06
C ILE A 843 21.58 -26.42 16.00
N SER A 844 22.05 -27.65 16.24
CA SER A 844 23.46 -27.99 16.03
C SER A 844 23.71 -28.39 14.57
N ALA A 845 24.72 -27.79 13.95
CA ALA A 845 25.19 -28.14 12.60
C ALA A 845 26.69 -27.87 12.47
N ASP A 846 27.33 -28.39 11.42
CA ASP A 846 28.69 -28.01 11.06
C ASP A 846 28.64 -26.68 10.29
N ILE A 847 29.66 -25.82 10.44
CA ILE A 847 29.76 -24.58 9.66
C ILE A 847 31.11 -24.46 8.95
N HIS A 848 31.09 -23.90 7.74
CA HIS A 848 32.26 -23.47 6.98
C HIS A 848 32.26 -21.94 6.88
N VAL A 849 33.29 -21.30 7.43
CA VAL A 849 33.40 -19.84 7.45
C VAL A 849 34.54 -19.38 6.55
N LYS A 850 34.20 -18.56 5.56
CA LYS A 850 35.14 -17.90 4.66
C LYS A 850 35.09 -16.40 4.87
N LEU A 851 36.26 -15.78 4.96
CA LEU A 851 36.39 -14.32 5.09
C LEU A 851 37.35 -13.82 4.02
N PHE A 852 36.90 -12.87 3.20
CA PHE A 852 37.67 -12.27 2.12
C PHE A 852 37.88 -10.78 2.38
N ALA A 853 39.10 -10.29 2.11
CA ALA A 853 39.35 -8.86 2.01
C ALA A 853 38.91 -8.37 0.62
N LEU A 854 38.33 -7.17 0.57
CA LEU A 854 37.75 -6.56 -0.63
C LEU A 854 38.57 -5.35 -1.09
N GLN A 855 38.61 -5.14 -2.40
CA GLN A 855 39.21 -3.95 -3.01
C GLN A 855 38.31 -2.73 -2.82
N VAL A 856 38.71 -1.81 -1.93
CA VAL A 856 38.00 -0.55 -1.69
C VAL A 856 38.21 0.44 -2.85
N PRO A 857 37.19 1.20 -3.28
CA PRO A 857 37.34 2.27 -4.26
C PRO A 857 38.40 3.31 -3.86
N LYS A 858 39.14 3.82 -4.85
CA LYS A 858 40.25 4.78 -4.61
C LYS A 858 39.79 6.19 -4.27
N ASN A 859 38.63 6.60 -4.79
CA ASN A 859 38.09 7.95 -4.64
C ASN A 859 36.85 7.92 -3.75
N HIS A 860 36.55 9.03 -3.08
CA HIS A 860 35.24 9.23 -2.49
C HIS A 860 34.18 9.29 -3.59
N LEU A 861 33.25 8.33 -3.57
CA LEU A 861 32.17 8.24 -4.54
C LEU A 861 30.92 8.96 -4.02
N ARG A 862 30.44 9.92 -4.80
CA ARG A 862 29.18 10.64 -4.60
C ARG A 862 28.02 9.71 -4.96
N SER A 863 27.06 9.59 -4.04
CA SER A 863 25.82 8.86 -4.28
C SER A 863 25.10 9.42 -5.50
N ARG A 864 24.48 8.54 -6.31
CA ARG A 864 23.74 8.96 -7.49
C ARG A 864 22.51 9.77 -7.09
N TYR A 865 22.21 10.81 -7.86
CA TYR A 865 20.98 11.60 -7.76
C TYR A 865 19.77 10.88 -8.40
N TRP A 866 20.03 9.94 -9.30
CA TRP A 866 19.04 9.13 -10.04
C TRP A 866 19.55 7.69 -10.24
N ALA A 867 18.66 6.79 -10.68
CA ALA A 867 19.04 5.41 -11.01
C ALA A 867 20.09 5.34 -12.14
N LYS A 868 20.90 4.28 -12.17
CA LYS A 868 21.90 4.06 -13.24
C LYS A 868 21.20 4.04 -14.62
N PRO A 869 21.72 4.76 -15.63
CA PRO A 869 21.18 4.67 -16.98
C PRO A 869 21.42 3.29 -17.58
N ASP A 870 20.49 2.82 -18.40
CA ASP A 870 20.63 1.60 -19.18
C ASP A 870 21.28 1.84 -20.55
N VAL A 871 21.29 3.08 -21.02
CA VAL A 871 22.03 3.50 -22.23
C VAL A 871 23.34 4.18 -21.83
N MET A 872 24.46 3.51 -22.12
CA MET A 872 25.81 4.03 -21.84
C MET A 872 26.37 4.77 -23.06
N LYS A 873 26.37 6.10 -23.01
CA LYS A 873 26.96 6.94 -24.08
C LYS A 873 28.48 7.08 -23.99
N TYR A 874 29.02 7.18 -22.78
CA TYR A 874 30.44 7.38 -22.54
C TYR A 874 31.08 6.09 -22.03
N SER A 875 32.32 5.81 -22.43
CA SER A 875 33.10 4.75 -21.79
C SER A 875 33.40 5.11 -20.32
N GLN A 876 33.70 4.10 -19.49
CA GLN A 876 34.06 4.33 -18.09
C GLN A 876 35.23 5.33 -17.94
N ALA A 877 36.24 5.25 -18.83
CA ALA A 877 37.38 6.14 -18.80
C ALA A 877 36.99 7.60 -19.11
N GLU A 878 36.16 7.82 -20.13
CA GLU A 878 35.66 9.14 -20.48
C GLU A 878 34.77 9.71 -19.37
N PHE A 879 33.84 8.91 -18.86
CA PHE A 879 32.96 9.32 -17.76
C PHE A 879 33.75 9.76 -16.53
N LYS A 880 34.75 8.97 -16.12
CA LYS A 880 35.62 9.30 -14.97
C LYS A 880 36.54 10.49 -15.23
N SER A 881 36.86 10.80 -16.49
CA SER A 881 37.60 12.02 -16.83
C SER A 881 36.77 13.29 -16.58
N PHE A 882 35.44 13.21 -16.75
CA PHE A 882 34.53 14.33 -16.51
C PHE A 882 34.04 14.38 -15.06
N PHE A 883 33.71 13.21 -14.49
CA PHE A 883 33.07 13.04 -13.20
C PHE A 883 33.84 12.02 -12.34
N PRO A 884 35.05 12.37 -11.84
CA PRO A 884 35.96 11.42 -11.17
C PRO A 884 35.41 10.83 -9.87
N ASN A 885 34.47 11.53 -9.24
CA ASN A 885 33.84 11.14 -7.97
C ASN A 885 32.43 10.58 -8.16
N ASP A 886 31.87 10.56 -9.37
CA ASP A 886 30.53 10.01 -9.60
C ASP A 886 30.61 8.51 -9.89
N ILE A 887 29.59 7.77 -9.44
CA ILE A 887 29.43 6.34 -9.71
C ILE A 887 29.12 6.13 -11.20
N TYR A 888 29.84 5.23 -11.88
CA TYR A 888 29.62 4.89 -13.29
C TYR A 888 28.76 3.64 -13.45
N ASP A 889 28.99 2.64 -12.60
CA ASP A 889 28.25 1.38 -12.58
C ASP A 889 27.82 1.04 -11.14
N LYS A 890 28.50 0.08 -10.50
CA LYS A 890 28.21 -0.46 -9.16
C LYS A 890 29.40 -0.31 -8.21
N GLU A 891 30.25 0.69 -8.39
CA GLU A 891 31.47 0.84 -7.58
C GLU A 891 31.18 1.11 -6.09
N ASP A 892 29.95 1.51 -5.75
CA ASP A 892 29.48 1.71 -4.38
C ASP A 892 28.84 0.45 -3.74
N GLN A 893 28.66 -0.62 -4.52
CA GLN A 893 28.06 -1.88 -4.07
C GLN A 893 29.13 -2.89 -3.63
N MET A 894 29.22 -3.13 -2.32
CA MET A 894 30.28 -3.94 -1.71
C MET A 894 30.28 -5.42 -2.17
N ASP A 895 29.13 -5.95 -2.55
CA ASP A 895 28.95 -7.30 -3.11
C ASP A 895 29.55 -7.46 -4.51
N GLN A 896 29.82 -6.35 -5.20
CA GLN A 896 30.47 -6.30 -6.51
C GLN A 896 31.97 -6.01 -6.39
N TRP A 897 32.48 -5.76 -5.18
CA TRP A 897 33.90 -5.47 -4.99
C TRP A 897 34.74 -6.72 -5.16
N LYS A 898 35.89 -6.56 -5.81
CA LYS A 898 36.81 -7.66 -6.09
C LYS A 898 37.40 -8.22 -4.78
N GLU A 899 37.32 -9.53 -4.60
CA GLU A 899 38.02 -10.26 -3.54
C GLU A 899 39.54 -10.25 -3.85
N ILE A 900 40.33 -9.70 -2.93
CA ILE A 900 41.80 -9.54 -3.13
C ILE A 900 42.61 -10.59 -2.39
N SER A 901 42.09 -11.14 -1.28
CA SER A 901 42.76 -12.19 -0.53
C SER A 901 41.80 -12.89 0.44
N THR A 902 42.00 -14.18 0.65
CA THR A 902 41.33 -14.96 1.71
C THR A 902 42.03 -14.72 3.04
N VAL A 903 41.26 -14.29 4.04
CA VAL A 903 41.73 -13.99 5.41
C VAL A 903 41.49 -15.17 6.34
N LEU A 904 40.35 -15.85 6.17
CA LEU A 904 39.97 -17.04 6.92
C LEU A 904 39.26 -18.01 5.97
N ASP A 905 39.55 -19.29 6.13
CA ASP A 905 38.83 -20.41 5.52
C ASP A 905 38.92 -21.58 6.50
N GLN A 906 37.88 -21.80 7.31
CA GLN A 906 37.89 -22.76 8.41
C GLN A 906 36.54 -23.47 8.59
N ASN A 907 36.61 -24.75 8.95
CA ASN A 907 35.46 -25.57 9.33
C ASN A 907 35.36 -25.65 10.86
N PHE A 908 34.14 -25.59 11.37
CA PHE A 908 33.82 -25.78 12.78
C PHE A 908 32.75 -26.84 12.91
N SER A 909 32.94 -27.79 13.82
CA SER A 909 32.06 -28.95 13.96
C SER A 909 31.01 -28.77 15.05
N SER A 910 29.78 -29.17 14.72
CA SER A 910 28.64 -29.52 15.58
C SER A 910 28.46 -28.65 16.83
N ALA A 911 27.94 -27.44 16.64
CA ALA A 911 27.45 -26.57 17.72
C ALA A 911 26.24 -25.75 17.24
N SER A 912 25.47 -25.20 18.19
CA SER A 912 24.41 -24.23 17.90
C SER A 912 24.87 -22.77 18.02
N VAL A 913 26.03 -22.55 18.65
CA VAL A 913 26.68 -21.24 18.81
C VAL A 913 28.18 -21.39 18.61
N PHE A 914 28.75 -20.58 17.73
CA PHE A 914 30.19 -20.50 17.47
C PHE A 914 30.72 -19.13 17.84
N LYS A 915 31.89 -19.08 18.48
CA LYS A 915 32.59 -17.83 18.77
C LYS A 915 33.94 -17.84 18.05
N ILE A 916 34.11 -16.96 17.09
CA ILE A 916 35.31 -16.88 16.24
C ILE A 916 36.05 -15.57 16.54
N ASP A 917 37.29 -15.67 17.02
CA ASP A 917 38.12 -14.53 17.41
C ASP A 917 38.87 -13.94 16.19
N PHE A 918 38.31 -12.86 15.62
CA PHE A 918 38.86 -12.21 14.42
C PHE A 918 39.89 -11.11 14.69
N LEU A 919 40.07 -10.67 15.95
CA LEU A 919 40.92 -9.52 16.30
C LEU A 919 42.35 -9.61 15.79
N LYS A 920 42.92 -10.81 15.67
CA LYS A 920 44.29 -11.00 15.16
C LYS A 920 44.39 -11.00 13.64
N LEU A 921 43.27 -11.17 12.94
CA LEU A 921 43.22 -11.43 11.50
C LEU A 921 42.81 -10.19 10.69
N LEU A 922 42.01 -9.32 11.28
CA LEU A 922 41.45 -8.16 10.60
C LEU A 922 42.37 -6.95 10.72
N LYS A 923 42.75 -6.40 9.57
CA LYS A 923 43.39 -5.09 9.45
C LYS A 923 42.33 -4.09 8.99
N GLN A 924 42.72 -2.83 8.84
CA GLN A 924 41.82 -1.86 8.21
C GLN A 924 41.47 -2.28 6.77
N GLY A 925 40.18 -2.26 6.44
CA GLY A 925 39.70 -2.60 5.11
C GLY A 925 38.22 -2.98 5.07
N ALA A 926 37.74 -3.36 3.89
CA ALA A 926 36.42 -3.92 3.72
C ALA A 926 36.51 -5.44 3.56
N TYR A 927 35.53 -6.15 4.10
CA TYR A 927 35.53 -7.60 4.16
C TYR A 927 34.16 -8.18 3.83
N LYS A 928 34.17 -9.36 3.21
CA LYS A 928 33.01 -10.22 2.94
C LYS A 928 33.15 -11.49 3.75
N ILE A 929 32.15 -11.79 4.58
CA ILE A 929 32.07 -13.06 5.30
C ILE A 929 30.99 -13.94 4.64
N ILE A 930 31.33 -15.20 4.41
CA ILE A 930 30.40 -16.25 3.98
C ILE A 930 30.39 -17.31 5.06
N ILE A 931 29.20 -17.66 5.54
CA ILE A 931 28.97 -18.73 6.51
C ILE A 931 28.06 -19.74 5.83
N GLU A 932 28.53 -20.97 5.68
CA GLU A 932 27.81 -22.09 5.09
C GLU A 932 27.57 -23.13 6.19
N ALA A 933 26.32 -23.33 6.61
CA ALA A 933 25.94 -24.31 7.63
C ALA A 933 25.47 -25.60 6.95
N THR A 934 26.15 -26.71 7.24
CA THR A 934 25.88 -28.04 6.68
C THR A 934 25.22 -28.92 7.74
N LYS A 935 24.08 -29.49 7.38
CA LYS A 935 23.33 -30.40 8.25
C LYS A 935 23.74 -31.86 8.02
N GLU A 936 23.39 -32.76 8.95
CA GLU A 936 23.63 -34.21 8.85
C GLU A 936 23.09 -34.85 7.55
N ASN A 937 22.01 -34.31 6.98
CA ASN A 937 21.44 -34.78 5.70
C ASN A 937 22.13 -34.19 4.45
N GLY A 938 23.18 -33.39 4.62
CA GLY A 938 23.93 -32.73 3.55
C GLY A 938 23.33 -31.43 3.02
N ALA A 939 22.20 -30.94 3.55
CA ALA A 939 21.65 -29.64 3.19
C ALA A 939 22.56 -28.50 3.67
N ILE A 940 22.76 -27.47 2.82
CA ILE A 940 23.62 -26.32 3.12
C ILE A 940 22.79 -25.04 3.09
N GLU A 941 22.82 -24.28 4.19
CA GLU A 941 22.28 -22.92 4.26
C GLU A 941 23.41 -21.89 4.32
N LYS A 942 23.23 -20.75 3.66
CA LYS A 942 24.30 -19.76 3.44
C LYS A 942 23.90 -18.36 3.87
N LEU A 943 24.77 -17.72 4.65
CA LEU A 943 24.70 -16.30 4.99
C LEU A 943 25.91 -15.57 4.39
N THR A 944 25.69 -14.44 3.75
CA THR A 944 26.76 -13.54 3.27
C THR A 944 26.56 -12.16 3.85
N GLU A 945 27.57 -11.66 4.56
CA GLU A 945 27.55 -10.31 5.16
C GLU A 945 28.81 -9.53 4.77
N TYR A 946 28.71 -8.21 4.87
CA TYR A 946 29.78 -7.28 4.54
C TYR A 946 30.07 -6.38 5.73
N THR A 947 31.35 -6.09 5.95
CA THR A 947 31.75 -5.21 7.04
C THR A 947 32.97 -4.39 6.65
N ILE A 948 33.12 -3.25 7.32
CA ILE A 948 34.26 -2.36 7.18
C ILE A 948 34.94 -2.20 8.55
N VAL A 949 36.24 -2.47 8.58
CA VAL A 949 37.09 -2.37 9.76
C VAL A 949 37.91 -1.09 9.68
N TYR A 950 37.83 -0.30 10.74
CA TYR A 950 38.65 0.90 10.91
C TYR A 950 39.74 0.64 11.96
N ASP A 951 40.99 0.90 11.60
CA ASP A 951 42.12 0.90 12.53
C ASP A 951 42.29 2.30 13.11
N LYS A 952 42.21 2.41 14.44
CA LYS A 952 42.37 3.66 15.18
C LYS A 952 43.77 4.30 15.07
N ASN A 953 44.78 3.56 14.64
CA ASN A 953 46.15 4.04 14.51
C ASN A 953 46.56 4.30 13.05
N SER A 954 45.71 3.95 12.10
CA SER A 954 46.07 4.03 10.69
C SER A 954 45.99 5.44 10.14
N LYS A 955 46.98 5.78 9.30
CA LYS A 955 47.14 7.09 8.68
C LYS A 955 46.56 7.20 7.27
N ASN A 956 45.80 6.21 6.81
CA ASN A 956 45.16 6.24 5.50
C ASN A 956 43.80 5.58 5.64
N SER A 957 42.73 6.33 5.44
CA SER A 957 41.39 5.74 5.34
C SER A 957 40.87 5.95 3.92
N SER A 958 40.41 4.87 3.29
CA SER A 958 39.75 4.86 1.99
C SER A 958 38.25 4.62 2.15
N LEU A 959 37.68 4.95 3.31
CA LEU A 959 36.33 4.59 3.72
C LEU A 959 35.48 5.84 4.06
N LYS A 960 34.18 5.78 3.78
CA LYS A 960 33.23 6.90 3.98
C LYS A 960 33.36 7.52 5.38
N PRO A 961 33.21 8.85 5.53
CA PRO A 961 33.27 9.47 6.85
C PRO A 961 32.24 8.87 7.79
N TYR A 962 32.66 8.51 9.00
CA TYR A 962 31.81 7.84 9.99
C TYR A 962 32.16 8.31 11.40
N VAL A 963 31.15 8.46 12.25
CA VAL A 963 31.33 8.79 13.67
C VAL A 963 30.95 7.56 14.49
N LEU A 964 31.93 6.97 15.15
CA LEU A 964 31.71 5.89 16.09
C LEU A 964 31.55 6.46 17.51
N SER A 965 30.48 6.07 18.19
CA SER A 965 30.42 6.22 19.64
C SER A 965 31.26 5.12 20.28
N GLN A 966 32.11 5.48 21.23
CA GLN A 966 32.85 4.50 22.03
C GLN A 966 31.98 3.90 23.15
N GLN A 967 30.81 4.49 23.42
CA GLN A 967 29.91 4.11 24.50
C GLN A 967 28.45 4.06 24.00
N GLU A 968 27.78 2.92 24.19
CA GLU A 968 26.36 2.77 23.85
C GLU A 968 25.43 3.30 24.96
N ILE A 969 25.91 3.33 26.21
CA ILE A 969 25.17 3.81 27.38
C ILE A 969 26.05 4.79 28.16
N LEU A 970 25.48 5.94 28.53
CA LEU A 970 26.15 6.98 29.30
C LEU A 970 25.39 7.27 30.59
N GLU A 971 26.11 7.34 31.71
CA GLU A 971 25.56 7.83 32.97
C GLU A 971 25.48 9.36 32.97
N PRO A 972 24.52 9.99 33.67
CA PRO A 972 24.46 11.44 33.80
C PRO A 972 25.80 12.00 34.31
N ASN A 973 26.26 13.10 33.68
CA ASN A 973 27.56 13.75 33.94
C ASN A 973 28.81 12.94 33.52
N SER A 974 28.66 11.81 32.81
CA SER A 974 29.78 11.18 32.12
C SER A 974 30.13 11.92 30.82
N LYS A 975 31.40 11.82 30.40
CA LYS A 975 31.86 12.36 29.11
C LYS A 975 31.58 11.33 28.02
N ALA A 976 30.95 11.77 26.93
CA ALA A 976 30.81 10.96 25.72
C ALA A 976 32.10 11.04 24.90
N LEU A 977 32.57 9.91 24.40
CA LEU A 977 33.72 9.85 23.48
C LEU A 977 33.27 9.39 22.11
N PHE A 978 33.57 10.22 21.11
CA PHE A 978 33.29 9.93 19.71
C PHE A 978 34.59 9.91 18.93
N THR A 979 34.69 8.98 17.98
CA THR A 979 35.78 8.89 17.02
C THR A 979 35.22 9.18 15.65
N ALA A 980 35.62 10.30 15.06
CA ALA A 980 35.31 10.66 13.68
C ALA A 980 36.43 10.16 12.75
N LEU A 981 36.04 9.42 11.71
CA LEU A 981 36.90 8.80 10.72
C LEU A 981 36.54 9.36 9.33
N SER A 982 37.51 9.58 8.44
CA SER A 982 37.28 10.12 7.08
C SER A 982 38.40 9.77 6.11
N MET A 983 38.11 9.79 4.81
CA MET A 983 39.11 9.62 3.74
C MET A 983 39.96 10.84 3.49
N ASP A 984 39.40 12.03 3.71
CA ASP A 984 40.00 13.27 3.27
C ASP A 984 40.97 13.80 4.34
N GLU A 985 42.14 14.29 3.90
CA GLU A 985 43.14 14.87 4.83
C GLU A 985 42.64 16.15 5.52
N ASP A 986 41.68 16.84 4.91
CA ASP A 986 41.04 18.07 5.40
C ASP A 986 39.54 18.02 5.09
N TYR A 987 38.72 17.81 6.12
CA TYR A 987 37.27 17.78 5.99
C TYR A 987 36.60 18.53 7.14
N HIS A 988 35.37 18.95 6.87
CA HIS A 988 34.50 19.59 7.83
C HIS A 988 33.35 18.65 8.16
N MET A 989 33.11 18.44 9.45
CA MET A 989 31.99 17.64 9.91
C MET A 989 31.07 18.51 10.74
N LEU A 990 29.78 18.50 10.36
CA LEU A 990 28.72 19.03 11.19
C LEU A 990 28.20 17.89 12.06
N ILE A 991 28.52 17.92 13.35
CA ILE A 991 28.08 16.88 14.27
C ILE A 991 26.88 17.36 15.07
N GLN A 992 25.82 16.55 15.08
CA GLN A 992 24.64 16.75 15.89
C GLN A 992 24.47 15.56 16.83
N TYR A 993 24.31 15.84 18.12
CA TYR A 993 23.97 14.83 19.12
C TYR A 993 22.51 15.02 19.56
N SER A 994 21.74 13.94 19.55
CA SER A 994 20.39 13.90 20.11
C SER A 994 20.21 12.60 20.88
N SER A 995 19.67 12.68 22.10
CA SER A 995 19.35 11.50 22.91
C SER A 995 17.87 11.14 22.73
N ARG A 996 17.58 9.89 22.36
CA ARG A 996 16.23 9.31 22.42
C ARG A 996 16.23 8.20 23.48
N SER A 997 15.45 8.33 24.55
CA SER A 997 15.27 7.21 25.50
C SER A 997 14.25 6.23 24.93
N HIS A 998 14.70 5.04 24.53
CA HIS A 998 13.81 3.89 24.30
C HIS A 998 13.73 3.10 25.62
N ASN A 999 12.76 3.43 26.47
CA ASN A 999 12.18 2.54 27.46
C ASN A 999 10.98 3.22 28.13
N GLU A 1000 9.88 2.50 28.24
CA GLU A 1000 8.59 2.98 28.78
C GLU A 1000 8.62 3.30 30.28
N LEU A 1001 9.72 3.05 30.99
CA LEU A 1001 9.88 3.37 32.40
C LEU A 1001 11.31 3.91 32.67
N ASN A 1002 11.37 5.18 33.08
CA ASN A 1002 12.46 5.91 33.75
C ASN A 1002 13.51 6.73 32.94
N TRP A 1003 13.29 8.05 32.99
CA TRP A 1003 14.16 9.09 33.57
C TRP A 1003 15.66 9.11 33.22
N LYS A 1004 16.08 9.61 32.05
CA LYS A 1004 17.39 10.29 31.91
C LYS A 1004 17.36 11.44 30.87
N ARG A 1005 18.14 12.47 31.20
CA ARG A 1005 18.28 13.83 30.64
C ARG A 1005 18.49 13.88 29.12
N SER A 1006 17.91 14.89 28.46
CA SER A 1006 18.35 15.34 27.14
C SER A 1006 19.54 16.31 27.28
N LEU A 1007 20.65 16.00 26.59
CA LEU A 1007 21.72 16.98 26.41
C LEU A 1007 21.25 18.06 25.42
N LYS A 1008 21.61 19.30 25.71
CA LYS A 1008 21.40 20.46 24.84
C LYS A 1008 22.04 20.16 23.49
N ILE A 1009 21.32 20.35 22.40
CA ILE A 1009 21.88 20.07 21.08
C ILE A 1009 22.98 21.10 20.79
N LEU A 1010 24.23 20.65 20.86
CA LEU A 1010 25.39 21.41 20.42
C LEU A 1010 25.67 21.01 18.99
N CYS A 1011 25.45 21.95 18.08
CA CYS A 1011 25.88 21.82 16.70
C CYS A 1011 27.26 22.49 16.60
N MET A 1012 28.31 21.68 16.50
CA MET A 1012 29.69 22.13 16.36
C MET A 1012 30.15 21.85 14.93
N ASN A 1013 30.71 22.87 14.26
CA ASN A 1013 31.47 22.66 13.04
C ASN A 1013 32.93 22.48 13.47
N ILE A 1014 33.46 21.29 13.24
CA ILE A 1014 34.83 20.96 13.63
C ILE A 1014 35.61 20.73 12.35
N ARG A 1015 36.71 21.48 12.19
CA ARG A 1015 37.69 21.22 11.15
C ARG A 1015 38.67 20.18 11.65
N PHE A 1016 38.77 19.06 10.95
CA PHE A 1016 39.74 18.02 11.28
C PHE A 1016 40.93 18.15 10.34
N LYS A 1017 42.10 18.50 10.89
CA LYS A 1017 43.39 18.48 10.18
C LYS A 1017 44.18 17.27 10.67
N LYS A 1018 44.05 16.10 10.00
CA LYS A 1018 44.55 14.77 10.44
C LYS A 1018 44.01 14.32 11.80
N GLN A 1019 43.88 13.04 12.12
CA GLN A 1019 43.29 11.92 11.38
C GLN A 1019 42.35 11.10 12.29
N ILE A 1020 42.28 11.47 13.57
CA ILE A 1020 41.28 11.18 14.58
C ILE A 1020 41.34 12.39 15.52
N VAL A 1021 40.20 12.99 15.86
CA VAL A 1021 40.15 13.87 17.05
C VAL A 1021 39.35 13.11 18.09
N GLU A 1022 40.05 12.65 19.13
CA GLU A 1022 39.42 12.12 20.33
C GLU A 1022 39.01 13.29 21.23
N GLY A 1023 37.80 13.21 21.78
CA GLY A 1023 37.37 14.06 22.88
C GLY A 1023 36.70 15.36 22.46
N PHE A 1024 35.40 15.28 22.16
CA PHE A 1024 34.48 16.40 22.33
C PHE A 1024 33.50 16.03 23.45
N SER A 1025 33.56 16.78 24.54
CA SER A 1025 32.79 16.56 25.78
C SER A 1025 31.40 17.17 25.75
#